data_AF-A0A4S2T525-F1
#
_entry.id   AF-A0A4S2T525-F1
#
_cell.length_a   1.000
_cell.length_b   1.000
_cell.length_c   1.000
_cell.angle_alpha   90.00
_cell.angle_beta   90.00
_cell.angle_gamma   90.00
#
_symmetry.space_group_name_H-M   'P 1'
#
loop_
_entity.id
_entity.type
_entity.pdbx_description
1 polymer ?
#
loop_
_entity_poly.entity_id
_entity_poly.type
_entity_poly.pdbx_seq_one_letter_code
_entity_poly.pdbx_strand_id
1 'polypeptide(L)'
;MTTTPLLPAAARLNQTLDAARLAADLNHVTSHTWDLQQGRAPGGLLGAVTDIDWRVLPLIAPNGDPARTDPGGPGPDTYAPTGWLDRMPYLAQVLAGIPAPLNAARLMALGPNAVVERHCDPKYSLARGCARLHIPLTTNPDAVLYLDGTEHTWQPGEFWYGDFSREHAVRNLGTTTRVHAVIDVLFTSELAALFPPAWQEQLAEADALINHLTPLDRDLPEGLPRALHLPAGFADFGHDAPLEGDLVPARLDHTDGHLTLATSERTFALLPAGRGSGGSTPGARPAPWPPPRTAGPSCTPVTAARTPTARSPPPDLRDEGTPTMHLNSHDDFTRLREIIVGSAVNYTGHDRDVSFELFHHENLTGFRSDWAYPRLVDRASAGSGAASEQWAINRRYAAELAEDVEDLAQVLADLGITVHRPIPLPADPTPIAGLGWSAPPVPALNIRDNTLILGDEIIETPPAIRARYLETRLLAGVFSGYWQAGARWTTMPRPVLTDASFDLSYARDATTTLGGPTEPINDPQPGPYDVGFEMMLDGAQVLRLGRDLVVNIAQSNHASGVDWLERHLAGRYRIHRVYRMADNHIDSMLLALRPGVFLARHDGIRDMLPEPLQRWKFIVPPQPDTGAFPAYGDADLVLTSPYIDLNVLSVDPDTVLVNQDCTGLIKTLEAEHFTVVPVRHRHRRLFGGGFHCFTLDTRRDGACEDYLT
;
A
#
# COMPACT_ATOMS: atom_id res chain seq x y z
N MET A 1 1.19 27.40 -14.10
CA MET A 1 2.29 27.36 -13.12
C MET A 1 1.67 27.42 -11.73
N THR A 2 1.18 26.28 -11.26
CA THR A 2 0.79 26.10 -9.86
C THR A 2 2.09 25.86 -9.09
N THR A 3 2.50 26.84 -8.29
CA THR A 3 3.65 26.71 -7.39
C THR A 3 3.32 25.68 -6.32
N THR A 4 4.03 24.56 -6.30
CA THR A 4 3.99 23.57 -5.22
C THR A 4 4.16 24.28 -3.88
N PRO A 5 3.28 24.05 -2.88
CA PRO A 5 3.43 24.69 -1.59
C PRO A 5 4.77 24.27 -0.96
N LEU A 6 5.61 25.27 -0.64
CA LEU A 6 6.87 25.05 0.06
C LEU A 6 6.56 24.61 1.50
N LEU A 7 7.10 23.45 1.89
CA LEU A 7 7.06 22.99 3.29
C LEU A 7 7.67 24.06 4.21
N PRO A 8 7.19 24.20 5.46
CA PRO A 8 7.87 25.04 6.44
C PRO A 8 9.31 24.54 6.65
N ALA A 9 10.23 25.38 7.11
CA ALA A 9 11.63 24.98 7.22
C ALA A 9 11.94 24.10 8.44
N ALA A 10 11.04 23.98 9.42
CA ALA A 10 11.23 23.14 10.60
C ALA A 10 9.94 22.49 11.11
N ALA A 11 10.03 21.25 11.57
CA ALA A 11 8.93 20.49 12.15
C ALA A 11 9.31 19.94 13.53
N ARG A 12 8.43 20.10 14.53
CA ARG A 12 8.54 19.33 15.76
C ARG A 12 7.96 17.96 15.52
N LEU A 13 8.75 16.91 15.73
CA LEU A 13 8.30 15.52 15.59
C LEU A 13 7.39 15.13 16.76
N ASN A 14 6.52 14.15 16.54
CA ASN A 14 5.47 13.74 17.50
C ASN A 14 6.01 13.13 18.80
N GLN A 15 7.29 12.73 18.81
CA GLN A 15 7.92 12.12 19.97
C GLN A 15 8.37 13.19 20.97
N THR A 16 8.03 12.99 22.24
CA THR A 16 8.61 13.75 23.35
C THR A 16 9.56 12.83 24.12
N LEU A 17 10.76 13.34 24.40
CA LEU A 17 11.84 12.61 25.04
C LEU A 17 12.02 13.08 26.49
N ASP A 18 12.56 12.21 27.34
CA ASP A 18 12.83 12.52 28.74
C ASP A 18 14.09 13.40 28.85
N ALA A 19 13.86 14.70 29.03
CA ALA A 19 14.91 15.69 29.16
C ALA A 19 15.87 15.42 30.33
N ALA A 20 15.38 14.86 31.45
CA ALA A 20 16.22 14.58 32.61
C ALA A 20 17.18 13.41 32.33
N ARG A 21 16.71 12.38 31.63
CA ARG A 21 17.55 11.26 31.19
C ARG A 21 18.57 11.69 30.13
N LEU A 22 18.18 12.57 29.21
CA LEU A 22 19.11 13.17 28.24
C LEU A 22 20.22 13.98 28.92
N ALA A 23 19.87 14.77 29.94
CA ALA A 23 20.85 15.52 30.73
C ALA A 23 21.76 14.58 31.55
N ALA A 24 21.23 13.49 32.10
CA ALA A 24 22.03 12.48 32.79
C ALA A 24 23.06 11.82 31.86
N ASP A 25 22.65 11.43 30.65
CA ASP A 25 23.54 10.91 29.62
C ASP A 25 24.64 11.92 29.24
N LEU A 26 24.28 13.21 29.08
CA LEU A 26 25.24 14.26 28.77
C LEU A 26 26.34 14.39 29.83
N ASN A 27 25.99 14.27 31.12
CA ASN A 27 26.94 14.38 32.22
C ASN A 27 28.04 13.29 32.19
N HIS A 28 27.77 12.13 31.56
CA HIS A 28 28.75 11.07 31.41
C HIS A 28 29.86 11.38 30.40
N VAL A 29 29.64 12.34 29.50
CA VAL A 29 30.54 12.65 28.39
C VAL A 29 31.09 14.08 28.42
N THR A 30 30.58 14.96 29.29
CA THR A 30 31.07 16.35 29.46
C THR A 30 32.32 16.49 30.32
N SER A 31 32.73 15.42 31.02
CA SER A 31 34.02 15.40 31.74
C SER A 31 35.23 15.32 30.81
N HIS A 32 35.02 15.00 29.54
CA HIS A 32 36.03 14.99 28.49
C HIS A 32 35.96 16.29 27.66
N THR A 33 37.11 16.81 27.24
CA THR A 33 37.17 17.96 26.32
C THR A 33 36.88 17.50 24.90
N TRP A 34 35.81 18.01 24.31
CA TRP A 34 35.41 17.66 22.95
C TRP A 34 36.23 18.43 21.91
N ASP A 35 36.50 17.80 20.78
CA ASP A 35 37.25 18.38 19.68
C ASP A 35 36.44 19.46 18.96
N LEU A 36 37.15 20.42 18.36
CA LEU A 36 36.53 21.47 17.55
C LEU A 36 35.97 20.91 16.24
N GLN A 37 34.88 21.49 15.76
CA GLN A 37 34.28 21.11 14.48
C GLN A 37 35.29 21.28 13.35
N GLN A 38 35.47 20.21 12.57
CA GLN A 38 36.23 20.23 11.34
C GLN A 38 35.27 19.92 10.18
N GLY A 39 35.31 20.76 9.13
CA GLY A 39 34.52 20.55 7.91
C GLY A 39 35.21 19.58 6.94
N ARG A 40 34.62 19.36 5.76
CA ARG A 40 35.24 18.59 4.66
C ARG A 40 35.59 19.54 3.51
N ALA A 41 36.80 19.45 2.98
CA ALA A 41 37.26 20.18 1.80
C ALA A 41 36.94 19.41 0.49
N PRO A 42 36.98 20.08 -0.68
CA PRO A 42 36.93 19.41 -1.98
C PRO A 42 37.97 18.28 -2.07
N GLY A 43 37.65 17.17 -2.74
CA GLY A 43 38.50 15.98 -2.80
C GLY A 43 38.33 15.01 -1.61
N GLY A 44 37.47 15.34 -0.64
CA GLY A 44 37.18 14.47 0.51
C GLY A 44 38.20 14.54 1.65
N LEU A 45 39.13 15.48 1.59
CA LEU A 45 40.07 15.80 2.65
C LEU A 45 39.36 16.51 3.81
N LEU A 46 39.91 16.38 5.02
CA LEU A 46 39.45 17.19 6.16
C LEU A 46 39.80 18.66 5.92
N GLY A 47 38.84 19.55 6.16
CA GLY A 47 38.99 21.00 6.03
C GLY A 47 39.72 21.62 7.23
N ALA A 48 39.78 22.94 7.29
CA ALA A 48 40.32 23.63 8.47
C ALA A 48 39.41 23.39 9.70
N VAL A 49 40.05 23.29 10.87
CA VAL A 49 39.35 23.27 12.17
C VAL A 49 38.80 24.67 12.43
N THR A 50 37.56 24.76 12.90
CA THR A 50 36.95 26.06 13.22
C THR A 50 37.66 26.76 14.39
N ASP A 51 37.68 28.08 14.33
CA ASP A 51 38.10 29.00 15.38
C ASP A 51 36.95 29.41 16.32
N ILE A 52 35.72 28.98 16.00
CA ILE A 52 34.53 29.14 16.84
C ILE A 52 34.56 28.10 17.96
N ASP A 53 34.06 28.41 19.17
CA ASP A 53 33.85 27.40 20.24
C ASP A 53 32.65 26.49 19.93
N TRP A 54 32.77 25.76 18.82
CA TRP A 54 31.80 24.80 18.32
C TRP A 54 32.45 23.42 18.35
N ARG A 55 32.12 22.66 19.40
CA ARG A 55 32.77 21.38 19.71
C ARG A 55 31.84 20.22 19.42
N VAL A 56 32.43 19.09 19.04
CA VAL A 56 31.69 17.90 18.63
C VAL A 56 32.16 16.65 19.34
N LEU A 57 31.18 15.87 19.78
CA LEU A 57 31.37 14.49 20.19
C LEU A 57 30.67 13.56 19.19
N PRO A 58 31.40 12.77 18.38
CA PRO A 58 30.79 11.83 17.47
C PRO A 58 30.24 10.62 18.22
N LEU A 59 28.95 10.35 18.06
CA LEU A 59 28.27 9.17 18.62
C LEU A 59 28.16 8.06 17.58
N ILE A 60 27.90 8.44 16.32
CA ILE A 60 27.99 7.59 15.13
C ILE A 60 28.82 8.35 14.11
N ALA A 61 29.91 7.74 13.67
CA ALA A 61 30.91 8.38 12.80
C ALA A 61 31.40 7.45 11.68
N PRO A 62 32.01 8.03 10.61
CA PRO A 62 32.76 7.28 9.60
C PRO A 62 33.74 6.30 10.24
N ASN A 63 33.60 5.04 9.86
CA ASN A 63 34.26 3.84 10.33
C ASN A 63 34.27 3.66 11.86
N GLY A 64 33.33 4.30 12.56
CA GLY A 64 33.27 4.31 14.03
C GLY A 64 34.40 5.10 14.69
N ASP A 65 35.07 5.99 13.96
CA ASP A 65 36.21 6.75 14.46
C ASP A 65 35.77 7.84 15.46
N PRO A 66 36.15 7.74 16.75
CA PRO A 66 35.75 8.70 17.78
C PRO A 66 36.40 10.08 17.65
N ALA A 67 37.37 10.27 16.75
CA ALA A 67 38.04 11.55 16.50
C ALA A 67 37.45 12.33 15.32
N ARG A 68 36.53 11.74 14.54
CA ARG A 68 35.93 12.38 13.36
C ARG A 68 34.80 13.32 13.77
N THR A 69 35.03 14.63 13.74
CA THR A 69 34.01 15.65 14.04
C THR A 69 33.14 16.03 12.83
N ASP A 70 33.53 15.66 11.62
CA ASP A 70 32.74 15.83 10.40
C ASP A 70 31.62 14.78 10.28
N PRO A 71 30.51 15.10 9.57
CA PRO A 71 29.42 14.14 9.35
C PRO A 71 29.73 13.07 8.29
N GLY A 72 30.96 13.00 7.76
CA GLY A 72 31.29 12.17 6.62
C GLY A 72 30.84 12.76 5.28
N GLY A 73 30.83 11.91 4.25
CA GLY A 73 30.49 12.27 2.87
C GLY A 73 29.77 11.14 2.14
N PRO A 74 29.44 11.33 0.85
CA PRO A 74 28.69 10.36 0.06
C PRO A 74 29.52 9.14 -0.39
N GLY A 75 30.78 9.06 0.05
CA GLY A 75 31.72 7.99 -0.32
C GLY A 75 31.53 6.70 0.49
N PRO A 76 32.37 5.68 0.26
CA PRO A 76 32.27 4.32 0.82
C PRO A 76 32.59 4.19 2.33
N ASP A 77 32.45 5.24 3.15
CA ASP A 77 32.77 5.19 4.58
C ASP A 77 31.65 4.54 5.42
N THR A 78 31.92 3.42 6.12
CA THR A 78 30.92 2.79 7.02
C THR A 78 30.51 3.71 8.17
N TYR A 79 29.25 3.78 8.60
CA TYR A 79 28.90 4.56 9.80
C TYR A 79 28.59 3.62 10.95
N ALA A 80 29.31 3.78 12.06
CA ALA A 80 29.22 2.88 13.20
C ALA A 80 29.23 3.66 14.53
N PRO A 81 28.63 3.10 15.59
CA PRO A 81 28.74 3.67 16.93
C PRO A 81 30.18 3.85 17.38
N THR A 82 30.46 4.96 18.04
CA THR A 82 31.73 5.19 18.75
C THR A 82 31.59 4.73 20.19
N GLY A 83 32.71 4.54 20.90
CA GLY A 83 32.70 4.22 22.33
C GLY A 83 32.07 5.31 23.23
N TRP A 84 31.73 6.48 22.68
CA TRP A 84 30.99 7.51 23.40
C TRP A 84 29.51 7.16 23.56
N LEU A 85 28.91 6.47 22.58
CA LEU A 85 27.49 6.11 22.62
C LEU A 85 27.19 5.10 23.74
N ASP A 86 28.14 4.21 24.04
CA ASP A 86 28.04 3.24 25.16
C ASP A 86 27.84 3.90 26.53
N ARG A 87 28.22 5.18 26.66
CA ARG A 87 28.09 5.97 27.90
C ARG A 87 26.78 6.75 27.99
N MET A 88 25.94 6.68 26.96
CA MET A 88 24.71 7.44 26.83
C MET A 88 23.53 6.49 26.54
N PRO A 89 23.15 5.63 27.51
CA PRO A 89 22.21 4.54 27.26
C PRO A 89 20.82 5.01 26.85
N TYR A 90 20.35 6.19 27.31
CA TYR A 90 19.05 6.70 26.87
C TYR A 90 19.12 7.27 25.45
N LEU A 91 20.14 8.06 25.13
CA LEU A 91 20.34 8.56 23.78
C LEU A 91 20.59 7.41 22.79
N ALA A 92 21.31 6.37 23.18
CA ALA A 92 21.47 5.14 22.39
C ALA A 92 20.12 4.46 22.12
N GLN A 93 19.24 4.36 23.12
CA GLN A 93 17.87 3.87 22.96
C GLN A 93 17.07 4.74 21.99
N VAL A 94 17.18 6.07 22.09
CA VAL A 94 16.48 7.01 21.21
C VAL A 94 16.98 6.89 19.77
N LEU A 95 18.30 6.87 19.55
CA LEU A 95 18.89 6.73 18.21
C LEU A 95 18.49 5.39 17.57
N ALA A 96 18.43 4.31 18.34
CA ALA A 96 17.97 3.00 17.86
C ALA A 96 16.48 2.97 17.51
N GLY A 97 15.67 3.88 18.07
CA GLY A 97 14.24 4.02 17.80
C GLY A 97 13.91 4.88 16.57
N ILE A 98 14.91 5.49 15.93
CA ILE A 98 14.71 6.25 14.69
C ILE A 98 14.62 5.25 13.53
N PRO A 99 13.49 5.16 12.81
CA PRO A 99 13.26 4.13 11.79
C PRO A 99 13.87 4.53 10.43
N ALA A 100 15.14 4.90 10.43
CA ALA A 100 15.90 5.26 9.25
C ALA A 100 17.39 4.91 9.45
N PRO A 101 18.17 4.71 8.38
CA PRO A 101 19.61 4.63 8.48
C PRO A 101 20.21 5.96 8.95
N LEU A 102 21.01 5.89 10.01
CA LEU A 102 21.75 7.03 10.53
C LEU A 102 23.06 7.18 9.76
N ASN A 103 23.20 8.29 9.05
CA ASN A 103 24.43 8.67 8.39
C ASN A 103 25.40 9.26 9.42
N ALA A 104 24.96 10.09 10.37
CA ALA A 104 25.83 10.52 11.46
C ALA A 104 24.99 10.92 12.66
N ALA A 105 25.51 10.74 13.86
CA ALA A 105 24.91 11.26 15.09
C ALA A 105 26.01 11.90 15.92
N ARG A 106 25.84 13.18 16.26
CA ARG A 106 26.88 13.99 16.90
C ARG A 106 26.27 14.87 17.97
N LEU A 107 26.90 14.97 19.14
CA LEU A 107 26.59 16.07 20.05
C LEU A 107 27.35 17.30 19.60
N MET A 108 26.65 18.41 19.42
CA MET A 108 27.24 19.67 19.00
C MET A 108 27.06 20.71 20.11
N ALA A 109 28.17 21.02 20.78
CA ALA A 109 28.27 22.01 21.84
C ALA A 109 28.65 23.36 21.25
N LEU A 110 27.80 24.36 21.45
CA LEU A 110 28.07 25.74 21.06
C LEU A 110 28.32 26.55 22.33
N GLY A 111 29.55 27.03 22.51
CA GLY A 111 29.98 27.76 23.68
C GLY A 111 29.39 29.18 23.80
N PRO A 112 29.56 29.85 24.94
CA PRO A 112 29.16 31.26 25.13
C PRO A 112 29.78 32.19 24.09
N ASN A 113 28.97 33.10 23.55
CA ASN A 113 29.30 34.06 22.49
C ASN A 113 29.68 33.45 21.13
N ALA A 114 29.53 32.14 20.94
CA ALA A 114 29.82 31.52 19.66
C ALA A 114 28.72 31.83 18.64
N VAL A 115 29.12 32.21 17.43
CA VAL A 115 28.24 32.53 16.30
C VAL A 115 28.73 31.78 15.07
N VAL A 116 27.83 31.03 14.46
CA VAL A 116 27.99 30.45 13.13
C VAL A 116 27.18 31.31 12.17
N GLU A 117 27.88 31.94 11.24
CA GLU A 117 27.31 32.86 10.25
C GLU A 117 26.28 32.19 9.32
N ARG A 118 25.53 33.01 8.58
CA ARG A 118 24.53 32.54 7.61
C ARG A 118 25.16 31.66 6.53
N HIS A 119 24.60 30.47 6.36
CA HIS A 119 24.99 29.53 5.32
C HIS A 119 23.81 28.63 4.93
N CYS A 120 24.02 27.81 3.89
CA CYS A 120 23.10 26.76 3.48
C CYS A 120 23.89 25.44 3.43
N ASP A 121 23.22 24.33 3.78
CA ASP A 121 23.74 22.98 3.63
C ASP A 121 22.85 22.22 2.61
N PRO A 122 23.07 22.38 1.28
CA PRO A 122 22.15 21.88 0.24
C PRO A 122 21.80 20.40 0.33
N LYS A 123 22.70 19.58 0.92
CA LYS A 123 22.50 18.15 1.09
C LYS A 123 21.37 17.77 2.05
N TYR A 124 21.02 18.59 3.03
CA TYR A 124 19.99 18.26 4.03
C TYR A 124 18.63 18.80 3.60
N SER A 125 18.19 18.30 2.46
CA SER A 125 16.87 18.54 1.90
C SER A 125 16.16 17.21 1.73
N LEU A 126 14.87 17.18 2.05
CA LEU A 126 14.01 16.03 1.76
C LEU A 126 14.00 15.73 0.26
N ALA A 127 14.13 16.73 -0.61
CA ALA A 127 14.24 16.55 -2.06
C ALA A 127 15.49 15.78 -2.51
N ARG A 128 16.53 15.77 -1.67
CA ARG A 128 17.74 14.97 -1.86
C ARG A 128 17.73 13.67 -1.05
N GLY A 129 16.59 13.35 -0.43
CA GLY A 129 16.39 12.13 0.35
C GLY A 129 17.18 12.09 1.65
N CYS A 130 17.58 13.25 2.18
CA CYS A 130 18.29 13.35 3.45
C CYS A 130 17.48 14.22 4.40
N ALA A 131 17.48 13.85 5.68
CA ALA A 131 16.90 14.67 6.74
C ALA A 131 17.96 14.93 7.82
N ARG A 132 17.89 16.12 8.43
CA ARG A 132 18.69 16.45 9.61
C ARG A 132 17.76 16.66 10.79
N LEU A 133 17.94 15.83 11.80
CA LEU A 133 17.14 15.82 13.02
C LEU A 133 17.95 16.39 14.19
N HIS A 134 17.24 17.00 15.13
CA HIS A 134 17.81 17.64 16.30
C HIS A 134 17.08 17.23 17.57
N ILE A 135 17.86 16.87 18.59
CA ILE A 135 17.38 16.68 19.95
C ILE A 135 18.15 17.65 20.84
N PRO A 136 17.54 18.68 21.43
CA PRO A 136 18.20 19.51 22.43
C PRO A 136 18.41 18.71 23.71
N LEU A 137 19.65 18.70 24.24
CA LEU A 137 19.98 18.11 25.54
C LEU A 137 20.08 19.24 26.58
N THR A 138 20.74 20.34 26.22
CA THR A 138 20.77 21.58 27.01
C THR A 138 20.66 22.77 26.07
N THR A 139 19.94 23.81 26.52
CA THR A 139 19.81 25.07 25.77
C THR A 139 19.71 26.22 26.76
N ASN A 140 19.75 27.45 26.24
CA ASN A 140 19.45 28.66 26.99
C ASN A 140 18.70 29.66 26.08
N PRO A 141 18.01 30.67 26.64
CA PRO A 141 17.19 31.60 25.85
C PRO A 141 17.95 32.39 24.79
N ASP A 142 19.27 32.56 24.95
CA ASP A 142 20.13 33.30 24.04
C ASP A 142 20.82 32.39 23.01
N ALA A 143 20.50 31.09 23.01
CA ALA A 143 20.93 30.10 22.03
C ALA A 143 19.87 29.94 20.92
N VAL A 144 20.02 30.74 19.87
CA VAL A 144 19.01 30.89 18.80
C VAL A 144 19.51 30.29 17.49
N LEU A 145 18.66 29.47 16.88
CA LEU A 145 18.78 29.05 15.49
C LEU A 145 17.90 29.97 14.63
N TYR A 146 18.50 30.69 13.68
CA TYR A 146 17.77 31.31 12.57
C TYR A 146 17.66 30.30 11.43
N LEU A 147 16.46 30.05 10.92
CA LEU A 147 16.21 29.13 9.81
C LEU A 147 15.07 29.68 8.94
N ASP A 148 15.38 30.00 7.69
CA ASP A 148 14.43 30.48 6.67
C ASP A 148 13.50 31.60 7.17
N GLY A 149 14.10 32.66 7.73
CA GLY A 149 13.34 33.80 8.25
C GLY A 149 12.76 33.63 9.66
N THR A 150 12.87 32.45 10.27
CA THR A 150 12.30 32.16 11.60
C THR A 150 13.39 31.92 12.65
N GLU A 151 13.28 32.56 13.81
CA GLU A 151 14.13 32.28 14.97
C GLU A 151 13.52 31.17 15.84
N HIS A 152 14.35 30.20 16.22
CA HIS A 152 13.97 29.05 17.02
C HIS A 152 14.86 28.91 18.27
N THR A 153 14.23 28.51 19.37
CA THR A 153 14.90 28.10 20.62
C THR A 153 14.30 26.76 21.06
N TRP A 154 14.72 25.68 20.40
CA TRP A 154 14.23 24.34 20.70
C TRP A 154 14.61 23.89 22.11
N GLN A 155 13.67 23.29 22.83
CA GLN A 155 13.79 22.99 24.26
C GLN A 155 14.28 21.55 24.53
N PRO A 156 14.95 21.29 25.67
CA PRO A 156 15.39 19.96 26.04
C PRO A 156 14.25 18.93 26.03
N GLY A 157 14.51 17.76 25.45
CA GLY A 157 13.52 16.68 25.31
C GLY A 157 12.55 16.83 24.13
N GLU A 158 12.61 17.92 23.37
CA GLU A 158 11.91 18.01 22.08
C GLU A 158 12.70 17.28 20.98
N PHE A 159 11.99 16.84 19.94
CA PHE A 159 12.59 16.22 18.77
C PHE A 159 12.18 16.98 17.51
N TRP A 160 13.15 17.41 16.71
CA TRP A 160 12.93 18.36 15.62
C TRP A 160 13.55 17.88 14.32
N TYR A 161 12.89 18.20 13.21
CA TYR A 161 13.44 18.24 11.86
C TYR A 161 13.73 19.69 11.47
N GLY A 162 14.82 19.92 10.73
CA GLY A 162 15.11 21.20 10.06
C GLY A 162 15.59 21.00 8.63
N ASP A 163 15.11 21.85 7.72
CA ASP A 163 15.49 21.92 6.31
C ASP A 163 16.72 22.83 6.14
N PHE A 164 17.90 22.29 6.45
CA PHE A 164 19.15 23.06 6.44
C PHE A 164 19.69 23.33 5.04
N SER A 165 19.01 22.88 3.97
CA SER A 165 19.32 23.37 2.62
C SER A 165 18.95 24.85 2.43
N ARG A 166 18.11 25.39 3.32
CA ARG A 166 17.76 26.81 3.36
C ARG A 166 18.73 27.62 4.20
N GLU A 167 18.69 28.95 4.03
CA GLU A 167 19.56 29.86 4.77
C GLU A 167 19.34 29.72 6.29
N HIS A 168 20.42 29.50 7.02
CA HIS A 168 20.39 29.36 8.47
C HIS A 168 21.67 29.86 9.14
N ALA A 169 21.55 30.22 10.42
CA ALA A 169 22.64 30.65 11.28
C ALA A 169 22.36 30.22 12.72
N VAL A 170 23.39 29.96 13.53
CA VAL A 170 23.20 29.65 14.95
C VAL A 170 24.08 30.53 15.82
N ARG A 171 23.51 31.11 16.87
CA ARG A 171 24.22 31.94 17.85
C ARG A 171 23.92 31.47 19.25
N ASN A 172 24.90 31.54 20.14
CA ASN A 172 24.72 31.40 21.57
C ASN A 172 25.28 32.62 22.27
N LEU A 173 24.46 33.66 22.46
CA LEU A 173 24.87 34.90 23.12
C LEU A 173 24.72 34.84 24.65
N GLY A 174 24.35 33.67 25.18
CA GLY A 174 24.18 33.44 26.60
C GLY A 174 25.49 33.09 27.30
N THR A 175 25.40 32.79 28.59
CA THR A 175 26.55 32.46 29.45
C THR A 175 26.79 30.96 29.63
N THR A 176 25.94 30.11 29.06
CA THR A 176 26.00 28.65 29.22
C THR A 176 26.14 27.96 27.86
N THR A 177 26.76 26.78 27.83
CA THR A 177 26.93 26.00 26.61
C THR A 177 25.62 25.34 26.21
N ARG A 178 25.23 25.48 24.93
CA ARG A 178 24.10 24.78 24.34
C ARG A 178 24.57 23.48 23.69
N VAL A 179 23.88 22.37 23.93
CA VAL A 179 24.21 21.06 23.36
C VAL A 179 22.97 20.42 22.75
N HIS A 180 23.00 20.14 21.44
CA HIS A 180 22.00 19.30 20.79
C HIS A 180 22.69 18.08 20.16
N ALA A 181 22.01 16.95 20.15
CA ALA A 181 22.30 15.88 19.21
C ALA A 181 21.82 16.31 17.83
N VAL A 182 22.72 16.27 16.85
CA VAL A 182 22.46 16.52 15.43
C VAL A 182 22.64 15.20 14.70
N ILE A 183 21.58 14.76 14.05
CA ILE A 183 21.44 13.42 13.52
C ILE A 183 21.12 13.54 12.04
N ASP A 184 22.07 13.14 11.21
CA ASP A 184 21.91 13.10 9.77
C ASP A 184 21.40 11.71 9.40
N VAL A 185 20.27 11.63 8.73
CA VAL A 185 19.60 10.37 8.38
C VAL A 185 19.15 10.40 6.93
N LEU A 186 18.91 9.20 6.39
CA LEU A 186 18.16 9.10 5.14
C LEU A 186 16.67 9.32 5.41
N PHE A 187 16.01 9.99 4.49
CA PHE A 187 14.57 10.18 4.59
C PHE A 187 13.85 8.93 4.09
N THR A 188 13.07 8.28 4.95
CA THR A 188 12.31 7.04 4.68
C THR A 188 10.83 7.26 4.99
N SER A 189 9.95 6.40 4.46
CA SER A 189 8.52 6.46 4.76
C SER A 189 8.23 6.29 6.25
N GLU A 190 9.00 5.45 6.94
CA GLU A 190 8.85 5.22 8.37
C GLU A 190 9.31 6.43 9.20
N LEU A 191 10.34 7.16 8.73
CA LEU A 191 10.75 8.41 9.37
C LEU A 191 9.70 9.51 9.16
N ALA A 192 9.06 9.56 7.99
CA ALA A 192 7.97 10.50 7.71
C ALA A 192 6.80 10.35 8.71
N ALA A 193 6.53 9.14 9.20
CA ALA A 193 5.51 8.89 10.22
C ALA A 193 5.80 9.58 11.58
N LEU A 194 7.04 10.02 11.82
CA LEU A 194 7.38 10.78 13.03
C LEU A 194 6.96 12.25 12.96
N PHE A 195 6.64 12.78 11.77
CA PHE A 195 6.21 14.16 11.58
C PHE A 195 4.76 14.38 12.04
N PRO A 196 4.35 15.60 12.40
CA PRO A 196 2.96 15.91 12.71
C PRO A 196 2.01 15.58 11.55
N PRO A 197 0.73 15.27 11.81
CA PRO A 197 -0.24 14.94 10.75
C PRO A 197 -0.31 15.98 9.62
N ALA A 198 -0.30 17.28 9.95
CA ALA A 198 -0.30 18.36 8.95
C ALA A 198 0.97 18.36 8.07
N TRP A 199 2.10 17.90 8.60
CA TRP A 199 3.33 17.73 7.82
C TRP A 199 3.27 16.47 6.95
N GLN A 200 2.70 15.37 7.45
CA GLN A 200 2.56 14.14 6.67
C GLN A 200 1.71 14.36 5.41
N GLU A 201 0.67 15.20 5.51
CA GLU A 201 -0.15 15.63 4.37
C GLU A 201 0.65 16.41 3.34
N GLN A 202 1.44 17.39 3.79
CA GLN A 202 2.25 18.23 2.90
C GLN A 202 3.44 17.48 2.30
N LEU A 203 4.01 16.49 3.01
CA LEU A 203 5.10 15.65 2.52
C LEU A 203 4.67 14.79 1.33
N ALA A 204 3.39 14.43 1.21
CA ALA A 204 2.85 13.70 0.06
C ALA A 204 2.75 14.55 -1.21
N GLU A 205 2.69 15.88 -1.06
CA GLU A 205 2.61 16.85 -2.16
C GLU A 205 3.96 17.54 -2.44
N ALA A 206 4.93 17.40 -1.54
CA ALA A 206 6.26 17.98 -1.66
C ALA A 206 7.16 17.13 -2.55
N ASP A 207 8.16 17.76 -3.16
CA ASP A 207 9.19 17.11 -3.99
C ASP A 207 10.21 16.35 -3.13
N ALA A 208 9.75 15.53 -2.18
CA ALA A 208 10.60 14.79 -1.24
C ALA A 208 10.99 13.42 -1.84
N LEU A 209 12.28 13.11 -1.81
CA LEU A 209 12.82 11.82 -2.23
C LEU A 209 12.82 10.84 -1.06
N ILE A 210 12.11 9.72 -1.20
CA ILE A 210 12.04 8.67 -0.17
C ILE A 210 13.03 7.55 -0.49
N ASN A 211 13.86 7.17 0.50
CA ASN A 211 14.79 6.06 0.40
C ASN A 211 14.10 4.74 0.80
N HIS A 212 14.32 3.68 0.01
CA HIS A 212 13.87 2.33 0.32
C HIS A 212 15.05 1.49 0.84
N LEU A 213 14.84 0.75 1.94
CA LEU A 213 15.90 0.02 2.65
C LEU A 213 16.11 -1.44 2.20
N THR A 214 15.62 -1.80 1.01
CA THR A 214 15.67 -3.18 0.52
C THR A 214 17.11 -3.66 0.34
N PRO A 215 17.48 -4.86 0.82
CA PRO A 215 18.78 -5.45 0.52
C PRO A 215 18.93 -5.65 -0.98
N LEU A 216 19.97 -5.05 -1.56
CA LEU A 216 20.24 -5.16 -2.99
C LEU A 216 21.15 -6.34 -3.28
N ASP A 217 20.84 -7.01 -4.39
CA ASP A 217 21.69 -8.02 -4.99
C ASP A 217 23.02 -7.36 -5.38
N ARG A 218 24.13 -7.85 -4.84
CA ARG A 218 25.45 -7.19 -4.97
C ARG A 218 26.15 -7.46 -6.30
N ASP A 219 25.58 -8.35 -7.11
CA ASP A 219 26.16 -8.75 -8.38
C ASP A 219 25.79 -7.75 -9.48
N LEU A 220 26.79 -6.96 -9.88
CA LEU A 220 26.67 -6.05 -11.01
C LEU A 220 26.67 -6.83 -12.32
N PRO A 221 25.87 -6.42 -13.33
CA PRO A 221 25.93 -7.05 -14.63
C PRO A 221 27.26 -6.74 -15.32
N GLU A 222 27.84 -7.74 -15.99
CA GLU A 222 28.99 -7.54 -16.88
C GLU A 222 28.65 -6.51 -17.96
N GLY A 223 29.55 -5.54 -18.20
CA GLY A 223 29.43 -4.59 -19.32
C GLY A 223 29.05 -3.13 -18.96
N LEU A 224 29.04 -2.73 -17.69
CA LEU A 224 28.88 -1.32 -17.31
C LEU A 224 29.99 -0.41 -17.90
N PRO A 225 29.66 0.76 -18.47
CA PRO A 225 30.67 1.69 -18.99
C PRO A 225 31.53 2.23 -17.85
N ARG A 226 32.87 2.11 -17.97
CA ARG A 226 33.79 2.58 -16.93
C ARG A 226 33.87 4.10 -16.85
N ALA A 227 33.50 4.82 -17.91
CA ALA A 227 33.49 6.28 -17.96
C ALA A 227 32.13 6.76 -18.44
N LEU A 228 31.61 7.81 -17.81
CA LEU A 228 30.35 8.46 -18.13
C LEU A 228 30.48 9.97 -17.89
N HIS A 229 29.47 10.72 -18.29
CA HIS A 229 29.37 12.14 -18.04
C HIS A 229 28.11 12.42 -17.22
N LEU A 230 28.23 13.29 -16.22
CA LEU A 230 27.15 13.66 -15.29
C LEU A 230 26.96 15.17 -15.31
N PRO A 231 25.76 15.70 -15.09
CA PRO A 231 25.58 17.13 -14.88
C PRO A 231 26.46 17.63 -13.72
N ALA A 232 27.11 18.78 -13.88
CA ALA A 232 27.99 19.37 -12.88
C ALA A 232 27.28 19.55 -11.52
N GLY A 233 26.00 19.92 -11.56
CA GLY A 233 25.18 20.08 -10.34
C GLY A 233 24.93 18.77 -9.58
N PHE A 234 25.04 17.61 -10.22
CA PHE A 234 24.99 16.32 -9.54
C PHE A 234 26.24 16.05 -8.69
N ALA A 235 27.40 16.54 -9.14
CA ALA A 235 28.66 16.38 -8.42
C ALA A 235 28.86 17.42 -7.30
N ASP A 236 28.09 18.51 -7.32
CA ASP A 236 28.17 19.59 -6.33
C ASP A 236 27.37 19.26 -5.07
N PHE A 237 28.11 19.10 -3.97
CA PHE A 237 27.61 18.83 -2.62
C PHE A 237 27.77 20.04 -1.68
N GLY A 238 28.30 21.14 -2.19
CA GLY A 238 28.55 22.38 -1.45
C GLY A 238 27.58 23.51 -1.82
N HIS A 239 27.01 23.48 -3.03
CA HIS A 239 26.07 24.50 -3.51
C HIS A 239 24.81 23.87 -4.10
N ASP A 240 23.73 24.66 -4.13
CA ASP A 240 22.50 24.26 -4.78
C ASP A 240 22.59 24.52 -6.29
N ALA A 241 23.26 23.60 -6.99
CA ALA A 241 23.48 23.67 -8.43
C ALA A 241 22.41 22.84 -9.18
N PRO A 242 21.81 23.39 -10.25
CA PRO A 242 20.78 22.69 -11.01
C PRO A 242 21.33 21.48 -11.78
N LEU A 243 20.48 20.46 -11.97
CA LEU A 243 20.82 19.22 -12.69
C LEU A 243 20.88 19.38 -14.22
N GLU A 244 20.63 20.58 -14.74
CA GLU A 244 20.58 20.91 -16.18
C GLU A 244 21.92 21.51 -16.70
N GLY A 245 22.96 21.52 -15.87
CA GLY A 245 24.25 22.16 -16.17
C GLY A 245 25.22 21.34 -17.04
N ASP A 246 26.40 21.91 -17.29
CA ASP A 246 27.49 21.31 -18.06
C ASP A 246 27.83 19.89 -17.59
N LEU A 247 28.16 19.01 -18.53
CA LEU A 247 28.48 17.63 -18.20
C LEU A 247 29.96 17.48 -17.78
N VAL A 248 30.21 16.94 -16.59
CA VAL A 248 31.53 16.63 -16.05
C VAL A 248 31.84 15.14 -16.19
N PRO A 249 33.11 14.77 -16.45
CA PRO A 249 33.51 13.37 -16.52
C PRO A 249 33.40 12.68 -15.16
N ALA A 250 32.89 11.46 -15.15
CA ALA A 250 32.80 10.59 -14.00
C ALA A 250 33.20 9.15 -14.37
N ARG A 251 33.72 8.41 -13.38
CA ARG A 251 34.26 7.07 -13.56
C ARG A 251 33.59 6.11 -12.61
N LEU A 252 33.11 4.97 -13.12
CA LEU A 252 32.69 3.85 -12.30
C LEU A 252 33.91 3.01 -11.90
N ASP A 253 34.06 2.73 -10.61
CA ASP A 253 35.11 1.88 -10.06
C ASP A 253 34.61 1.00 -8.92
N HIS A 254 35.46 0.13 -8.39
CA HIS A 254 35.17 -0.66 -7.19
C HIS A 254 36.18 -0.32 -6.09
N THR A 255 35.68 0.08 -4.93
CA THR A 255 36.50 0.40 -3.76
C THR A 255 35.94 -0.36 -2.56
N ASP A 256 36.77 -1.17 -1.90
CA ASP A 256 36.42 -1.94 -0.70
C ASP A 256 35.13 -2.78 -0.82
N GLY A 257 34.87 -3.33 -2.00
CA GLY A 257 33.69 -4.15 -2.28
C GLY A 257 32.40 -3.36 -2.55
N HIS A 258 32.51 -2.04 -2.69
CA HIS A 258 31.42 -1.15 -3.10
C HIS A 258 31.64 -0.65 -4.53
N LEU A 259 30.57 -0.58 -5.33
CA LEU A 259 30.58 0.18 -6.57
C LEU A 259 30.70 1.65 -6.22
N THR A 260 31.59 2.37 -6.88
CA THR A 260 31.79 3.79 -6.66
C THR A 260 31.73 4.56 -7.96
N LEU A 261 31.29 5.81 -7.88
CA LEU A 261 31.29 6.79 -8.95
C LEU A 261 32.21 7.92 -8.53
N ALA A 262 33.36 8.04 -9.20
CA ALA A 262 34.35 9.06 -8.92
C ALA A 262 34.23 10.21 -9.92
N THR A 263 34.14 11.44 -9.42
CA THR A 263 34.31 12.68 -10.20
C THR A 263 35.65 13.32 -9.84
N SER A 264 36.01 14.44 -10.47
CA SER A 264 37.21 15.20 -10.11
C SER A 264 37.19 15.73 -8.67
N GLU A 265 36.01 15.85 -8.06
CA GLU A 265 35.86 16.42 -6.71
C GLU A 265 35.53 15.41 -5.62
N ARG A 266 34.79 14.34 -5.94
CA ARG A 266 34.24 13.43 -4.92
C ARG A 266 34.09 12.01 -5.44
N THR A 267 34.00 11.08 -4.49
CA THR A 267 33.59 9.70 -4.75
C THR A 267 32.24 9.47 -4.08
N PHE A 268 31.31 8.91 -4.84
CA PHE A 268 30.00 8.47 -4.38
C PHE A 268 30.03 6.96 -4.28
N ALA A 269 29.63 6.40 -3.15
CA ALA A 269 29.22 5.00 -3.15
C ALA A 269 27.96 4.89 -4.02
N LEU A 270 27.84 3.79 -4.75
CA LEU A 270 26.69 3.47 -5.57
C LEU A 270 26.04 2.20 -5.04
N LEU A 271 24.72 2.24 -4.97
CA LEU A 271 23.94 1.04 -4.76
C LEU A 271 23.31 0.66 -6.10
N PRO A 272 23.25 -0.63 -6.43
CA PRO A 272 22.39 -1.08 -7.51
C PRO A 272 20.99 -0.52 -7.24
N ALA A 273 20.41 0.27 -8.14
CA ALA A 273 18.95 0.29 -8.15
C ALA A 273 18.57 -1.11 -8.65
N GLY A 274 17.70 -1.83 -7.95
CA GLY A 274 17.24 -3.14 -8.45
C GLY A 274 16.90 -3.06 -9.94
N ARG A 275 17.10 -4.15 -10.70
CA ARG A 275 16.92 -4.14 -12.16
C ARG A 275 15.60 -3.45 -12.52
N GLY A 276 15.69 -2.26 -13.09
CA GLY A 276 14.54 -1.55 -13.62
C GLY A 276 13.85 -2.45 -14.64
N SER A 277 12.53 -2.51 -14.58
CA SER A 277 11.71 -3.17 -15.58
C SER A 277 11.84 -2.42 -16.92
N GLY A 278 12.84 -2.81 -17.73
CA GLY A 278 13.03 -2.37 -19.11
C GLY A 278 14.36 -1.66 -19.37
N GLY A 279 15.27 -2.34 -20.06
CA GLY A 279 16.50 -1.77 -20.61
C GLY A 279 17.73 -2.65 -20.37
N SER A 280 18.36 -3.11 -21.46
CA SER A 280 19.60 -3.90 -21.48
C SER A 280 20.87 -3.10 -21.18
N THR A 281 20.77 -2.06 -20.35
CA THR A 281 21.91 -1.33 -19.81
C THR A 281 21.77 -1.21 -18.30
N PRO A 282 22.73 -1.71 -17.51
CA PRO A 282 22.68 -1.59 -16.06
C PRO A 282 22.80 -0.10 -15.69
N GLY A 283 21.89 0.40 -14.85
CA GLY A 283 22.01 1.72 -14.24
C GLY A 283 22.46 1.57 -12.79
N ALA A 284 23.39 2.41 -12.35
CA ALA A 284 23.75 2.56 -10.94
C ALA A 284 23.18 3.88 -10.41
N ARG A 285 22.61 3.87 -9.21
CA ARG A 285 22.21 5.10 -8.48
C ARG A 285 23.22 5.37 -7.36
N PRO A 286 23.41 6.63 -6.92
CA PRO A 286 24.09 6.91 -5.64
C PRO A 286 23.54 6.00 -4.54
N ALA A 287 24.45 5.39 -3.79
CA ALA A 287 24.14 4.59 -2.61
C ALA A 287 23.60 5.48 -1.50
N PRO A 288 22.41 5.19 -0.98
CA PRO A 288 22.18 5.26 0.45
C PRO A 288 22.97 4.13 1.15
N TRP A 289 23.94 4.48 1.98
CA TRP A 289 24.85 3.64 2.78
C TRP A 289 24.33 2.23 3.28
N PRO A 290 25.18 1.18 3.49
CA PRO A 290 24.83 -0.25 3.66
C PRO A 290 24.11 -0.59 4.98
N PRO A 291 23.57 -1.83 5.07
CA PRO A 291 22.59 -2.21 6.09
C PRO A 291 23.12 -2.18 7.53
N PRO A 292 22.21 -2.06 8.52
CA PRO A 292 22.54 -2.21 9.93
C PRO A 292 23.17 -3.60 10.18
N ARG A 293 24.37 -3.61 10.77
CA ARG A 293 24.91 -4.83 11.38
C ARG A 293 24.09 -5.12 12.64
N THR A 294 23.27 -6.16 12.60
CA THR A 294 22.72 -6.78 13.80
C THR A 294 23.86 -7.40 14.59
N ALA A 295 24.30 -6.71 15.64
CA ALA A 295 25.07 -7.33 16.71
C ALA A 295 24.13 -8.24 17.52
N GLY A 296 24.05 -9.51 17.12
CA GLY A 296 23.53 -10.57 18.00
C GLY A 296 24.66 -11.06 18.92
N PRO A 297 24.38 -11.32 20.21
CA PRO A 297 25.39 -11.88 21.12
C PRO A 297 25.75 -13.30 20.69
N SER A 298 27.05 -13.57 20.77
CA SER A 298 27.70 -14.85 20.56
C SER A 298 27.02 -16.02 21.28
N CYS A 299 26.73 -17.09 20.56
CA CYS A 299 26.80 -18.46 21.07
C CYS A 299 27.39 -19.37 19.99
N THR A 300 28.55 -19.94 20.32
CA THR A 300 29.43 -20.78 19.50
C THR A 300 28.75 -22.12 19.13
N PRO A 301 29.03 -22.71 17.95
CA PRO A 301 28.51 -24.02 17.58
C PRO A 301 29.39 -25.13 18.15
N VAL A 302 28.77 -26.15 18.75
CA VAL A 302 29.40 -27.47 18.97
C VAL A 302 28.68 -28.48 18.09
N THR A 303 29.38 -28.95 17.07
CA THR A 303 29.03 -30.11 16.25
C THR A 303 29.39 -31.40 17.00
N ALA A 304 28.44 -32.33 17.13
CA ALA A 304 28.73 -33.77 17.00
C ALA A 304 27.43 -34.57 16.83
N ALA A 305 27.47 -35.49 15.88
CA ALA A 305 26.41 -36.35 15.40
C ALA A 305 25.78 -37.30 16.44
N ARG A 306 24.51 -37.68 16.22
CA ARG A 306 23.98 -39.07 16.18
C ARG A 306 22.44 -39.08 16.07
N THR A 307 21.91 -39.66 15.00
CA THR A 307 20.53 -40.23 14.92
C THR A 307 20.56 -41.71 15.31
N PRO A 308 19.41 -42.41 15.49
CA PRO A 308 18.14 -42.03 16.11
C PRO A 308 17.69 -43.09 17.16
N THR A 309 16.83 -42.73 18.12
CA THR A 309 15.98 -43.72 18.81
C THR A 309 14.59 -43.16 19.04
N ALA A 310 13.60 -43.92 18.56
CA ALA A 310 12.18 -43.68 18.69
C ALA A 310 11.76 -43.36 20.14
N ARG A 311 10.97 -42.30 20.31
CA ARG A 311 10.12 -42.09 21.47
C ARG A 311 8.72 -41.70 21.00
N SER A 312 7.75 -42.33 21.65
CA SER A 312 6.30 -42.28 21.42
C SER A 312 5.74 -40.85 21.32
N PRO A 313 4.61 -40.66 20.62
CA PRO A 313 3.96 -39.35 20.56
C PRO A 313 3.49 -38.92 21.96
N PRO A 314 3.51 -37.61 22.27
CA PRO A 314 2.94 -37.11 23.51
C PRO A 314 1.41 -37.28 23.49
N PRO A 315 0.77 -37.40 24.67
CA PRO A 315 -0.65 -37.67 24.76
C PRO A 315 -1.49 -36.49 24.22
N ASP A 316 -2.60 -36.89 23.62
CA ASP A 316 -3.71 -36.09 23.10
C ASP A 316 -4.11 -35.00 24.12
N LEU A 317 -3.71 -33.75 23.85
CA LEU A 317 -4.34 -32.57 24.46
C LEU A 317 -5.58 -32.24 23.64
N ARG A 318 -6.59 -33.10 23.77
CA ARG A 318 -7.98 -32.67 23.59
C ARG A 318 -8.45 -32.21 24.95
N ASP A 319 -8.54 -30.89 25.13
CA ASP A 319 -9.47 -30.34 26.11
C ASP A 319 -10.05 -29.01 25.61
N GLU A 320 -11.37 -29.08 25.42
CA GLU A 320 -12.40 -28.04 25.49
C GLU A 320 -12.26 -26.70 24.77
N GLY A 321 -13.10 -26.55 23.73
CA GLY A 321 -13.88 -25.32 23.55
C GLY A 321 -13.49 -24.37 22.42
N THR A 322 -12.53 -24.71 21.55
CA THR A 322 -12.32 -23.90 20.33
C THR A 322 -13.51 -24.12 19.39
N PRO A 323 -14.27 -23.08 18.98
CA PRO A 323 -15.31 -23.26 17.98
C PRO A 323 -14.69 -23.91 16.74
N THR A 324 -15.16 -25.11 16.40
CA THR A 324 -14.68 -25.84 15.23
C THR A 324 -15.15 -25.10 13.99
N MET A 325 -14.22 -24.45 13.29
CA MET A 325 -14.50 -23.85 11.97
C MET A 325 -15.09 -24.92 11.06
N HIS A 326 -16.20 -24.62 10.39
CA HIS A 326 -16.90 -25.58 9.55
C HIS A 326 -17.47 -24.87 8.33
N LEU A 327 -16.88 -25.14 7.15
CA LEU A 327 -17.32 -24.57 5.89
C LEU A 327 -18.52 -25.35 5.35
N ASN A 328 -19.66 -24.67 5.17
CA ASN A 328 -20.86 -25.27 4.58
C ASN A 328 -21.80 -24.17 4.08
N SER A 329 -21.76 -23.82 2.79
CA SER A 329 -22.73 -22.89 2.22
C SER A 329 -23.12 -23.27 0.78
N HIS A 330 -24.43 -23.48 0.54
CA HIS A 330 -24.96 -23.96 -0.73
C HIS A 330 -25.87 -22.96 -1.45
N ASP A 331 -26.29 -21.90 -0.78
CA ASP A 331 -27.24 -20.90 -1.26
C ASP A 331 -27.02 -19.57 -0.53
N ASP A 332 -27.75 -18.52 -0.93
CA ASP A 332 -27.60 -17.17 -0.37
C ASP A 332 -28.63 -16.82 0.72
N PHE A 333 -29.56 -17.73 1.07
CA PHE A 333 -30.74 -17.39 1.88
C PHE A 333 -30.97 -18.24 3.12
N THR A 334 -30.40 -19.44 3.20
CA THR A 334 -30.55 -20.27 4.40
C THR A 334 -29.86 -19.63 5.59
N ARG A 335 -30.25 -20.01 6.81
CA ARG A 335 -29.81 -19.34 8.03
C ARG A 335 -28.28 -19.28 8.14
N LEU A 336 -27.77 -18.06 8.21
CA LEU A 336 -26.36 -17.72 8.31
C LEU A 336 -25.82 -17.96 9.71
N ARG A 337 -24.64 -18.57 9.80
CA ARG A 337 -23.94 -18.89 11.06
C ARG A 337 -22.55 -18.27 11.12
N GLU A 338 -21.86 -18.22 9.99
CA GLU A 338 -20.48 -17.77 9.90
C GLU A 338 -20.27 -17.03 8.58
N ILE A 339 -19.57 -15.90 8.66
CA ILE A 339 -19.36 -14.99 7.54
C ILE A 339 -18.01 -14.30 7.67
N ILE A 340 -17.39 -13.98 6.54
CA ILE A 340 -16.29 -13.02 6.47
C ILE A 340 -16.87 -11.67 6.08
N VAL A 341 -16.45 -10.60 6.74
CA VAL A 341 -16.74 -9.20 6.36
C VAL A 341 -15.43 -8.56 5.90
N GLY A 342 -15.45 -7.90 4.75
CA GLY A 342 -14.30 -7.23 4.17
C GLY A 342 -13.70 -6.13 5.04
N SER A 343 -12.67 -5.48 4.53
CA SER A 343 -12.01 -4.35 5.19
C SER A 343 -11.80 -3.19 4.22
N ALA A 344 -12.17 -2.00 4.69
CA ALA A 344 -11.91 -0.72 4.02
C ALA A 344 -10.62 -0.04 4.51
N VAL A 345 -9.88 -0.68 5.43
CA VAL A 345 -8.65 -0.12 5.99
C VAL A 345 -7.66 0.15 4.87
N ASN A 346 -7.22 1.41 4.78
CA ASN A 346 -6.30 1.91 3.75
C ASN A 346 -6.84 1.86 2.30
N TYR A 347 -8.16 1.83 2.09
CA TYR A 347 -8.74 2.01 0.76
C TYR A 347 -8.76 3.50 0.38
N THR A 348 -7.65 4.00 -0.16
CA THR A 348 -7.43 5.44 -0.38
C THR A 348 -7.51 5.89 -1.83
N GLY A 349 -7.58 4.97 -2.80
CA GLY A 349 -7.67 5.32 -4.21
C GLY A 349 -7.99 4.15 -5.13
N HIS A 350 -8.31 4.47 -6.38
CA HIS A 350 -8.49 3.51 -7.47
C HIS A 350 -7.36 3.65 -8.48
N ASP A 351 -6.81 2.54 -8.94
CA ASP A 351 -5.82 2.54 -10.02
C ASP A 351 -6.52 2.32 -11.36
N ARG A 352 -6.47 3.32 -12.24
CA ARG A 352 -7.11 3.24 -13.55
C ARG A 352 -6.13 2.69 -14.59
N ASP A 353 -6.32 1.42 -14.89
CA ASP A 353 -5.71 0.76 -16.04
C ASP A 353 -6.79 0.09 -16.91
N VAL A 354 -6.37 -0.58 -18.00
CA VAL A 354 -7.29 -1.27 -18.91
C VAL A 354 -8.19 -2.28 -18.19
N SER A 355 -7.68 -2.95 -17.14
CA SER A 355 -8.45 -3.94 -16.40
C SER A 355 -9.55 -3.29 -15.56
N PHE A 356 -9.26 -2.13 -14.95
CA PHE A 356 -10.23 -1.35 -14.19
C PHE A 356 -11.30 -0.73 -15.09
N GLU A 357 -10.90 -0.13 -16.21
CA GLU A 357 -11.84 0.56 -17.12
C GLU A 357 -12.81 -0.40 -17.79
N LEU A 358 -12.35 -1.57 -18.22
CA LEU A 358 -13.22 -2.58 -18.80
C LEU A 358 -14.19 -3.16 -17.77
N PHE A 359 -13.73 -3.32 -16.53
CA PHE A 359 -14.57 -3.83 -15.45
C PHE A 359 -15.67 -2.85 -15.04
N HIS A 360 -15.38 -1.54 -14.99
CA HIS A 360 -16.35 -0.51 -14.59
C HIS A 360 -17.00 0.22 -15.78
N HIS A 361 -16.90 -0.34 -16.98
CA HIS A 361 -17.26 0.30 -18.25
C HIS A 361 -18.65 0.96 -18.26
N GLU A 362 -19.69 0.27 -17.77
CA GLU A 362 -21.06 0.81 -17.80
C GLU A 362 -21.28 2.01 -16.88
N ASN A 363 -20.44 2.21 -15.86
CA ASN A 363 -20.64 3.23 -14.83
C ASN A 363 -19.75 4.47 -15.01
N LEU A 364 -18.70 4.38 -15.85
CA LEU A 364 -17.78 5.49 -16.13
C LEU A 364 -18.28 6.46 -17.23
N THR A 365 -19.56 6.37 -17.65
CA THR A 365 -20.18 7.17 -18.73
C THR A 365 -20.20 8.67 -18.39
N GLY A 366 -19.14 9.40 -18.74
CA GLY A 366 -18.97 10.83 -18.43
C GLY A 366 -17.52 11.26 -18.45
N PHE A 367 -16.60 10.35 -18.14
CA PHE A 367 -15.16 10.55 -18.33
C PHE A 367 -14.82 10.19 -19.77
N ARG A 368 -14.77 11.20 -20.65
CA ARG A 368 -14.35 11.05 -22.05
C ARG A 368 -12.90 10.57 -22.09
N SER A 369 -12.67 9.31 -22.42
CA SER A 369 -11.36 8.71 -22.56
C SER A 369 -10.71 9.10 -23.90
N ASP A 370 -10.12 10.31 -23.95
CA ASP A 370 -9.04 10.59 -24.92
C ASP A 370 -7.68 10.05 -24.41
N TRP A 371 -7.66 9.40 -23.24
CA TRP A 371 -6.45 9.07 -22.48
C TRP A 371 -6.57 7.70 -21.82
N ALA A 372 -6.47 6.62 -22.60
CA ALA A 372 -6.22 5.28 -22.04
C ALA A 372 -5.69 4.33 -23.12
N TYR A 373 -4.64 4.74 -23.84
CA TYR A 373 -3.66 3.77 -24.35
C TYR A 373 -2.35 4.52 -24.63
N PRO A 374 -1.21 4.15 -24.02
CA PRO A 374 0.06 4.47 -24.63
C PRO A 374 0.09 3.68 -25.93
N ARG A 375 -0.16 4.36 -27.05
CA ARG A 375 0.23 3.84 -28.37
C ARG A 375 1.65 3.33 -28.19
N LEU A 376 1.92 2.08 -28.57
CA LEU A 376 3.29 1.62 -28.73
C LEU A 376 3.91 2.30 -29.96
N VAL A 377 4.03 3.62 -29.90
CA VAL A 377 4.97 4.38 -30.71
C VAL A 377 6.22 4.47 -29.86
N ASP A 378 7.32 3.96 -30.39
CA ASP A 378 8.68 4.03 -29.86
C ASP A 378 8.81 4.65 -28.46
N ARG A 379 8.84 3.79 -27.44
CA ARG A 379 9.21 4.09 -26.03
C ARG A 379 10.58 4.78 -25.88
N ALA A 380 11.32 4.96 -26.97
CA ALA A 380 12.55 5.76 -27.02
C ALA A 380 12.30 7.27 -27.19
N SER A 381 11.09 7.69 -27.53
CA SER A 381 10.74 9.10 -27.81
C SER A 381 9.72 9.72 -26.86
N ALA A 382 8.98 8.90 -26.11
CA ALA A 382 8.15 9.34 -24.98
C ALA A 382 8.90 9.04 -23.68
N GLY A 383 9.15 10.08 -22.87
CA GLY A 383 9.79 9.95 -21.57
C GLY A 383 9.12 8.91 -20.68
N SER A 384 9.89 8.33 -19.76
CA SER A 384 9.45 7.34 -18.78
C SER A 384 8.22 7.83 -18.00
N GLY A 385 7.02 7.38 -18.36
CA GLY A 385 5.79 7.78 -17.70
C GLY A 385 4.55 7.64 -18.57
N ALA A 386 4.14 6.41 -18.88
CA ALA A 386 2.72 6.15 -19.07
C ALA A 386 2.20 5.66 -17.71
N ALA A 387 1.93 6.61 -16.82
CA ALA A 387 1.43 6.37 -15.48
C ALA A 387 -0.02 5.86 -15.55
N SER A 388 -0.36 4.85 -14.75
CA SER A 388 -1.75 4.67 -14.35
C SER A 388 -2.15 5.91 -13.55
N GLU A 389 -3.34 6.45 -13.80
CA GLU A 389 -3.86 7.57 -13.01
C GLU A 389 -4.41 7.01 -11.70
N GLN A 390 -3.65 7.17 -10.60
CA GLN A 390 -4.14 6.83 -9.27
C GLN A 390 -5.15 7.90 -8.84
N TRP A 391 -6.44 7.52 -8.81
CA TRP A 391 -7.52 8.41 -8.41
C TRP A 391 -7.69 8.39 -6.89
N ALA A 392 -7.30 9.48 -6.23
CA ALA A 392 -7.46 9.60 -4.79
C ALA A 392 -8.94 9.71 -4.41
N ILE A 393 -9.38 8.88 -3.46
CA ILE A 393 -10.72 8.97 -2.88
C ILE A 393 -10.67 10.00 -1.75
N ASN A 394 -11.70 10.84 -1.64
CA ASN A 394 -11.81 11.79 -0.53
C ASN A 394 -11.68 11.05 0.82
N ARG A 395 -10.76 11.53 1.67
CA ARG A 395 -10.47 10.90 2.97
C ARG A 395 -11.69 10.78 3.87
N ARG A 396 -12.63 11.73 3.79
CA ARG A 396 -13.91 11.63 4.51
C ARG A 396 -14.69 10.40 4.05
N TYR A 397 -14.82 10.17 2.74
CA TYR A 397 -15.57 9.02 2.21
C TYR A 397 -14.91 7.70 2.58
N ALA A 398 -13.57 7.62 2.53
CA ALA A 398 -12.84 6.44 2.96
C ALA A 398 -13.01 6.15 4.46
N ALA A 399 -12.94 7.18 5.32
CA ALA A 399 -13.14 7.04 6.76
C ALA A 399 -14.59 6.64 7.10
N GLU A 400 -15.57 7.26 6.46
CA GLU A 400 -16.99 6.93 6.63
C GLU A 400 -17.33 5.52 6.13
N LEU A 401 -16.69 5.06 5.04
CA LEU A 401 -16.82 3.67 4.61
C LEU A 401 -16.23 2.70 5.64
N ALA A 402 -15.05 3.02 6.19
CA ALA A 402 -14.46 2.17 7.23
C ALA A 402 -15.39 2.05 8.45
N GLU A 403 -16.00 3.16 8.88
CA GLU A 403 -17.04 3.16 9.92
C GLU A 403 -18.22 2.25 9.53
N ASP A 404 -18.76 2.39 8.32
CA ASP A 404 -19.92 1.62 7.84
C ASP A 404 -19.62 0.10 7.76
N VAL A 405 -18.39 -0.29 7.39
CA VAL A 405 -17.96 -1.69 7.32
C VAL A 405 -17.79 -2.30 8.72
N GLU A 406 -17.25 -1.54 9.69
CA GLU A 406 -17.17 -2.00 11.07
C GLU A 406 -18.56 -2.13 11.71
N ASP A 407 -19.47 -1.21 11.41
CA ASP A 407 -20.86 -1.29 11.85
C ASP A 407 -21.57 -2.51 11.26
N LEU A 408 -21.37 -2.81 9.97
CA LEU A 408 -21.89 -4.03 9.34
C LEU A 408 -21.41 -5.29 10.07
N ALA A 409 -20.11 -5.36 10.40
CA ALA A 409 -19.56 -6.48 11.16
C ALA A 409 -20.19 -6.59 12.56
N GLN A 410 -20.42 -5.46 13.23
CA GLN A 410 -21.08 -5.43 14.54
C GLN A 410 -22.55 -5.87 14.46
N VAL A 411 -23.32 -5.40 13.48
CA VAL A 411 -24.72 -5.81 13.26
C VAL A 411 -24.82 -7.32 13.06
N LEU A 412 -23.94 -7.91 12.25
CA LEU A 412 -23.91 -9.35 12.03
C LEU A 412 -23.57 -10.11 13.32
N ALA A 413 -22.60 -9.62 14.11
CA ALA A 413 -22.26 -10.21 15.40
C ALA A 413 -23.43 -10.14 16.40
N ASP A 414 -24.16 -9.02 16.44
CA ASP A 414 -25.33 -8.82 17.30
C ASP A 414 -26.50 -9.74 16.93
N LEU A 415 -26.59 -10.13 15.66
CA LEU A 415 -27.52 -11.17 15.17
C LEU A 415 -27.08 -12.60 15.52
N GLY A 416 -25.96 -12.76 16.23
CA GLY A 416 -25.43 -14.06 16.66
C GLY A 416 -24.65 -14.82 15.58
N ILE A 417 -24.19 -14.11 14.54
CA ILE A 417 -23.36 -14.68 13.46
C ILE A 417 -21.89 -14.54 13.85
N THR A 418 -21.10 -15.59 13.60
CA THR A 418 -19.65 -15.52 13.78
C THR A 418 -19.02 -14.75 12.62
N VAL A 419 -18.29 -13.68 12.93
CA VAL A 419 -17.70 -12.78 11.93
C VAL A 419 -16.17 -12.91 11.90
N HIS A 420 -15.63 -13.20 10.72
CA HIS A 420 -14.20 -13.17 10.42
C HIS A 420 -13.84 -11.93 9.62
N ARG A 421 -12.57 -11.50 9.70
CA ARG A 421 -12.05 -10.31 8.98
C ARG A 421 -10.78 -10.68 8.20
N PRO A 422 -10.53 -10.03 7.05
CA PRO A 422 -9.27 -10.21 6.31
C PRO A 422 -8.09 -9.60 7.07
N ILE A 423 -6.88 -10.00 6.67
CA ILE A 423 -5.64 -9.31 7.04
C ILE A 423 -5.72 -7.87 6.51
N PRO A 424 -5.52 -6.84 7.34
CA PRO A 424 -5.50 -5.46 6.88
C PRO A 424 -4.36 -5.23 5.88
N LEU A 425 -4.67 -4.57 4.77
CA LEU A 425 -3.63 -4.11 3.85
C LEU A 425 -2.85 -2.98 4.54
N PRO A 426 -1.50 -2.97 4.51
CA PRO A 426 -0.72 -1.86 5.05
C PRO A 426 -0.98 -0.57 4.28
N ALA A 427 -0.66 0.59 4.87
CA ALA A 427 -0.95 1.90 4.28
C ALA A 427 -0.14 2.19 3.01
N ASP A 428 1.02 1.58 2.86
CA ASP A 428 1.91 1.71 1.69
C ASP A 428 2.31 0.31 1.17
N PRO A 429 1.37 -0.41 0.55
CA PRO A 429 1.63 -1.78 0.11
C PRO A 429 2.46 -1.76 -1.19
N THR A 430 3.46 -2.65 -1.28
CA THR A 430 4.25 -2.80 -2.50
C THR A 430 3.35 -3.16 -3.69
N PRO A 431 3.50 -2.51 -4.85
CA PRO A 431 2.75 -2.86 -6.05
C PRO A 431 2.91 -4.34 -6.44
N ILE A 432 1.83 -4.94 -6.91
CA ILE A 432 1.83 -6.27 -7.49
C ILE A 432 2.49 -6.16 -8.87
N ALA A 433 3.60 -6.88 -9.08
CA ALA A 433 4.26 -6.98 -10.37
C ALA A 433 3.84 -8.28 -11.08
N GLY A 434 3.16 -8.14 -12.22
CA GLY A 434 2.84 -9.24 -13.13
C GLY A 434 3.76 -9.26 -14.36
N LEU A 435 3.44 -10.13 -15.32
CA LEU A 435 4.20 -10.23 -16.56
C LEU A 435 3.79 -9.11 -17.54
N GLY A 436 4.49 -7.98 -17.47
CA GLY A 436 4.27 -6.84 -18.37
C GLY A 436 3.32 -5.76 -17.83
N TRP A 437 2.89 -5.89 -16.57
CA TRP A 437 2.08 -4.89 -15.86
C TRP A 437 2.46 -4.82 -14.38
N SER A 438 2.09 -3.71 -13.74
CA SER A 438 2.19 -3.50 -12.30
C SER A 438 0.94 -2.78 -11.84
N ALA A 439 0.40 -3.14 -10.67
CA ALA A 439 -0.79 -2.48 -10.10
C ALA A 439 -0.67 -2.40 -8.57
N PRO A 440 -1.08 -1.30 -7.92
CA PRO A 440 -1.13 -1.22 -6.47
C PRO A 440 -2.21 -2.17 -5.95
N PRO A 441 -1.94 -2.99 -4.92
CA PRO A 441 -2.97 -3.85 -4.34
C PRO A 441 -4.05 -2.99 -3.67
N VAL A 442 -5.29 -3.46 -3.71
CA VAL A 442 -6.41 -2.88 -2.97
C VAL A 442 -6.80 -3.74 -1.76
N PRO A 443 -7.41 -3.16 -0.71
CA PRO A 443 -7.88 -3.93 0.42
C PRO A 443 -8.92 -4.98 0.01
N ALA A 444 -8.99 -6.08 0.75
CA ALA A 444 -10.02 -7.11 0.58
C ALA A 444 -11.38 -6.60 1.09
N LEU A 445 -12.00 -5.70 0.33
CA LEU A 445 -13.30 -5.12 0.63
C LEU A 445 -14.43 -5.95 -0.01
N ASN A 446 -14.43 -6.06 -1.34
CA ASN A 446 -15.43 -6.81 -2.10
C ASN A 446 -15.05 -8.30 -2.19
N ILE A 447 -14.93 -8.95 -1.03
CA ILE A 447 -14.38 -10.32 -0.89
C ILE A 447 -15.19 -11.42 -1.58
N ARG A 448 -16.45 -11.12 -1.95
CA ARG A 448 -17.30 -12.00 -2.78
C ARG A 448 -16.73 -12.22 -4.17
N ASP A 449 -16.03 -11.23 -4.71
CA ASP A 449 -15.76 -11.22 -6.15
C ASP A 449 -14.66 -12.20 -6.54
N ASN A 450 -13.66 -12.43 -5.69
CA ASN A 450 -12.55 -13.35 -6.00
C ASN A 450 -12.65 -14.70 -5.29
N THR A 451 -13.81 -15.00 -4.68
CA THR A 451 -14.01 -16.25 -3.93
C THR A 451 -15.44 -16.79 -4.09
N LEU A 452 -15.55 -18.09 -4.34
CA LEU A 452 -16.80 -18.83 -4.35
C LEU A 452 -16.79 -19.92 -3.26
N ILE A 453 -17.81 -19.95 -2.40
CA ILE A 453 -18.03 -21.03 -1.43
C ILE A 453 -19.12 -21.97 -1.94
N LEU A 454 -18.78 -23.25 -2.13
CA LEU A 454 -19.68 -24.31 -2.63
C LEU A 454 -19.68 -25.51 -1.69
N GLY A 455 -20.58 -25.50 -0.71
CA GLY A 455 -20.63 -26.51 0.35
C GLY A 455 -19.39 -26.42 1.23
N ASP A 456 -18.59 -27.48 1.22
CA ASP A 456 -17.33 -27.63 1.95
C ASP A 456 -16.10 -27.19 1.15
N GLU A 457 -16.26 -26.47 0.03
CA GLU A 457 -15.16 -26.05 -0.84
C GLU A 457 -15.06 -24.52 -0.98
N ILE A 458 -13.85 -24.00 -0.75
CA ILE A 458 -13.42 -22.65 -1.11
C ILE A 458 -12.81 -22.72 -2.51
N ILE A 459 -13.32 -21.92 -3.45
CA ILE A 459 -12.73 -21.75 -4.78
C ILE A 459 -12.28 -20.30 -4.92
N GLU A 460 -10.98 -20.08 -4.99
CA GLU A 460 -10.43 -18.78 -5.40
C GLU A 460 -10.54 -18.64 -6.91
N THR A 461 -11.27 -17.62 -7.35
CA THR A 461 -11.57 -17.40 -8.76
C THR A 461 -10.50 -16.49 -9.40
N PRO A 462 -10.34 -16.53 -10.73
CA PRO A 462 -9.31 -15.74 -11.41
C PRO A 462 -9.79 -14.29 -11.61
N PRO A 463 -9.12 -13.31 -10.98
CA PRO A 463 -9.55 -11.91 -10.97
C PRO A 463 -9.42 -11.30 -12.36
N ALA A 464 -10.39 -10.45 -12.72
CA ALA A 464 -10.31 -9.61 -13.92
C ALA A 464 -9.49 -8.32 -13.69
N ILE A 465 -9.35 -7.85 -12.46
CA ILE A 465 -8.65 -6.59 -12.12
C ILE A 465 -7.25 -6.88 -11.58
N ARG A 466 -6.21 -6.26 -12.17
CA ARG A 466 -4.80 -6.45 -11.79
C ARG A 466 -4.51 -6.05 -10.32
N ALA A 467 -5.09 -4.97 -9.83
CA ALA A 467 -4.97 -4.54 -8.44
C ALA A 467 -5.52 -5.57 -7.42
N ARG A 468 -6.37 -6.49 -7.88
CA ARG A 468 -7.00 -7.53 -7.04
C ARG A 468 -6.33 -8.90 -7.19
N TYR A 469 -5.23 -8.97 -7.94
CA TYR A 469 -4.57 -10.23 -8.28
C TYR A 469 -4.19 -11.09 -7.07
N LEU A 470 -3.81 -10.44 -5.95
CA LEU A 470 -3.44 -11.08 -4.69
C LEU A 470 -4.48 -10.89 -3.57
N GLU A 471 -5.69 -10.39 -3.85
CA GLU A 471 -6.69 -10.03 -2.83
C GLU A 471 -7.00 -11.20 -1.88
N THR A 472 -7.24 -12.40 -2.42
CA THR A 472 -7.47 -13.63 -1.64
C THR A 472 -6.35 -14.01 -0.67
N ARG A 473 -5.12 -13.50 -0.85
CA ARG A 473 -4.03 -13.73 0.11
C ARG A 473 -4.28 -13.03 1.44
N LEU A 474 -5.04 -11.93 1.44
CA LEU A 474 -5.49 -11.26 2.66
C LEU A 474 -6.51 -12.12 3.44
N LEU A 475 -7.09 -13.15 2.82
CA LEU A 475 -8.01 -14.11 3.45
C LEU A 475 -7.32 -15.42 3.86
N ALA A 476 -6.04 -15.60 3.53
CA ALA A 476 -5.33 -16.87 3.69
C ALA A 476 -5.33 -17.40 5.13
N GLY A 477 -5.31 -16.52 6.13
CA GLY A 477 -5.40 -16.92 7.54
C GLY A 477 -6.73 -17.63 7.86
N VAL A 478 -7.85 -17.07 7.39
CA VAL A 478 -9.19 -17.65 7.59
C VAL A 478 -9.35 -18.92 6.76
N PHE A 479 -8.94 -18.91 5.50
CA PHE A 479 -9.02 -20.08 4.61
C PHE A 479 -8.18 -21.24 5.11
N SER A 480 -6.99 -20.97 5.66
CA SER A 480 -6.16 -21.99 6.29
C SER A 480 -6.86 -22.64 7.49
N GLY A 481 -7.63 -21.86 8.27
CA GLY A 481 -8.44 -22.38 9.37
C GLY A 481 -9.50 -23.38 8.89
N TYR A 482 -10.25 -23.05 7.84
CA TYR A 482 -11.21 -23.99 7.24
C TYR A 482 -10.53 -25.23 6.66
N TRP A 483 -9.42 -25.07 5.95
CA TRP A 483 -8.68 -26.18 5.38
C TRP A 483 -8.16 -27.14 6.46
N GLN A 484 -7.61 -26.61 7.55
CA GLN A 484 -7.18 -27.41 8.71
C GLN A 484 -8.36 -28.14 9.37
N ALA A 485 -9.57 -27.57 9.31
CA ALA A 485 -10.79 -28.20 9.77
C ALA A 485 -11.42 -29.20 8.78
N GLY A 486 -10.80 -29.40 7.60
CA GLY A 486 -11.20 -30.41 6.62
C GLY A 486 -11.91 -29.88 5.37
N ALA A 487 -12.05 -28.55 5.21
CA ALA A 487 -12.60 -27.98 4.00
C ALA A 487 -11.66 -28.18 2.79
N ARG A 488 -12.25 -28.26 1.59
CA ARG A 488 -11.53 -28.25 0.33
C ARG A 488 -11.15 -26.81 -0.02
N TRP A 489 -9.93 -26.59 -0.48
CA TRP A 489 -9.45 -25.26 -0.89
C TRP A 489 -8.78 -25.37 -2.25
N THR A 490 -9.40 -24.76 -3.25
CA THR A 490 -9.02 -24.84 -4.66
C THR A 490 -8.74 -23.44 -5.19
N THR A 491 -7.76 -23.33 -6.09
CA THR A 491 -7.47 -22.08 -6.82
C THR A 491 -7.61 -22.35 -8.31
N MET A 492 -8.46 -21.57 -8.99
CA MET A 492 -8.54 -21.58 -10.45
C MET A 492 -7.22 -21.08 -11.06
N PRO A 493 -6.86 -21.50 -12.30
CA PRO A 493 -5.67 -21.00 -12.98
C PRO A 493 -5.66 -19.46 -13.02
N ARG A 494 -4.60 -18.84 -12.47
CA ARG A 494 -4.47 -17.39 -12.44
C ARG A 494 -4.06 -16.85 -13.82
N PRO A 495 -4.71 -15.78 -14.32
CA PRO A 495 -4.41 -15.21 -15.64
C PRO A 495 -3.10 -14.42 -15.63
N VAL A 496 -2.45 -14.32 -16.79
CA VAL A 496 -1.28 -13.48 -17.00
C VAL A 496 -1.65 -12.00 -16.99
N LEU A 497 -2.87 -11.64 -17.44
CA LEU A 497 -3.41 -10.26 -17.47
C LEU A 497 -2.59 -9.29 -18.31
N THR A 498 -2.06 -9.71 -19.46
CA THR A 498 -1.57 -8.74 -20.45
C THR A 498 -2.75 -7.97 -21.06
N ASP A 499 -2.49 -6.88 -21.77
CA ASP A 499 -3.59 -6.14 -22.41
C ASP A 499 -4.34 -7.00 -23.44
N ALA A 500 -3.64 -7.95 -24.07
CA ALA A 500 -4.22 -8.91 -25.01
C ALA A 500 -5.08 -10.00 -24.34
N SER A 501 -5.05 -10.09 -23.01
CA SER A 501 -5.84 -11.06 -22.25
C SER A 501 -7.34 -10.71 -22.22
N PHE A 502 -7.71 -9.44 -22.47
CA PHE A 502 -9.07 -8.95 -22.28
C PHE A 502 -9.92 -9.00 -23.56
N ASP A 503 -11.11 -9.60 -23.47
CA ASP A 503 -12.12 -9.54 -24.52
C ASP A 503 -12.89 -8.21 -24.48
N LEU A 504 -12.77 -7.43 -25.55
CA LEU A 504 -13.37 -6.10 -25.69
C LEU A 504 -14.78 -6.13 -26.32
N SER A 505 -15.32 -7.30 -26.64
CA SER A 505 -16.58 -7.45 -27.39
C SER A 505 -17.78 -6.80 -26.71
N TYR A 506 -17.88 -6.89 -25.38
CA TYR A 506 -18.96 -6.28 -24.62
C TYR A 506 -18.92 -4.74 -24.69
N ALA A 507 -17.73 -4.17 -24.49
CA ALA A 507 -17.51 -2.71 -24.53
C ALA A 507 -17.73 -2.14 -25.93
N ARG A 508 -17.42 -2.91 -26.98
CA ARG A 508 -17.54 -2.49 -28.39
C ARG A 508 -18.93 -2.69 -29.00
N ASP A 509 -19.84 -3.34 -28.31
CA ASP A 509 -21.17 -3.61 -28.86
C ASP A 509 -22.09 -2.39 -28.73
N ALA A 510 -22.49 -1.85 -29.89
CA ALA A 510 -23.37 -0.69 -30.02
C ALA A 510 -24.75 -0.86 -29.37
N THR A 511 -25.17 -2.09 -29.07
CA THR A 511 -26.43 -2.38 -28.38
C THR A 511 -26.33 -2.29 -26.86
N THR A 512 -25.12 -2.42 -26.28
CA THR A 512 -24.85 -2.26 -24.85
C THR A 512 -24.20 -0.92 -24.51
N THR A 513 -23.74 -0.15 -25.50
CA THR A 513 -23.21 1.21 -25.28
C THR A 513 -24.36 2.23 -25.18
N LEU A 514 -24.66 2.69 -23.97
CA LEU A 514 -25.37 3.96 -23.73
C LEU A 514 -24.46 5.15 -24.10
N GLY A 515 -24.16 5.32 -25.39
CA GLY A 515 -23.67 6.59 -25.96
C GLY A 515 -22.25 7.04 -25.63
N GLY A 516 -21.32 6.17 -25.22
CA GLY A 516 -19.89 6.52 -25.06
C GLY A 516 -19.01 5.87 -26.14
N PRO A 517 -18.08 6.59 -26.80
CA PRO A 517 -17.09 5.96 -27.66
C PRO A 517 -15.97 5.35 -26.81
N THR A 518 -15.92 4.03 -26.69
CA THR A 518 -14.65 3.36 -26.36
C THR A 518 -13.78 3.40 -27.60
N GLU A 519 -12.71 4.19 -27.58
CA GLU A 519 -11.74 4.21 -28.68
C GLU A 519 -11.06 2.83 -28.77
N PRO A 520 -11.20 2.09 -29.88
CA PRO A 520 -10.54 0.81 -30.04
C PRO A 520 -9.01 1.02 -30.11
N ILE A 521 -8.26 0.11 -29.49
CA ILE A 521 -6.81 0.01 -29.70
C ILE A 521 -6.59 -0.32 -31.18
N ASN A 522 -6.18 0.67 -31.96
CA ASN A 522 -6.06 0.53 -33.40
C ASN A 522 -4.83 -0.30 -33.83
N ASP A 523 -3.84 -0.47 -32.93
CA ASP A 523 -2.60 -1.21 -33.19
C ASP A 523 -1.96 -1.78 -31.90
N PRO A 524 -2.56 -2.83 -31.30
CA PRO A 524 -1.98 -3.48 -30.12
C PRO A 524 -0.67 -4.17 -30.52
N GLN A 525 0.45 -3.80 -29.90
CA GLN A 525 1.71 -4.51 -30.17
C GLN A 525 1.77 -5.79 -29.33
N PRO A 526 2.16 -6.92 -29.94
CA PRO A 526 2.25 -8.18 -29.23
C PRO A 526 3.36 -8.13 -28.17
N GLY A 527 2.99 -8.45 -26.93
CA GLY A 527 3.90 -8.70 -25.83
C GLY A 527 4.44 -10.15 -25.88
N PRO A 528 5.66 -10.41 -25.36
CA PRO A 528 6.21 -11.77 -25.29
C PRO A 528 5.44 -12.70 -24.35
N TYR A 529 4.51 -12.16 -23.56
CA TYR A 529 3.69 -12.88 -22.59
C TYR A 529 2.23 -13.03 -23.05
N ASP A 530 1.88 -12.55 -24.25
CA ASP A 530 0.52 -12.61 -24.75
C ASP A 530 0.12 -14.06 -25.07
N VAL A 531 -0.97 -14.50 -24.45
CA VAL A 531 -1.54 -15.85 -24.61
C VAL A 531 -2.96 -15.85 -25.19
N GLY A 532 -3.49 -14.67 -25.54
CA GLY A 532 -4.88 -14.48 -25.96
C GLY A 532 -5.84 -14.47 -24.77
N PHE A 533 -7.12 -14.79 -25.00
CA PHE A 533 -8.13 -14.77 -23.95
C PHE A 533 -7.88 -15.84 -22.89
N GLU A 534 -7.91 -15.41 -21.64
CA GLU A 534 -7.66 -16.26 -20.46
C GLU A 534 -8.93 -16.47 -19.65
N MET A 535 -8.90 -17.42 -18.70
CA MET A 535 -9.98 -17.59 -17.73
C MET A 535 -9.99 -16.37 -16.80
N MET A 536 -11.09 -15.62 -16.81
CA MET A 536 -11.40 -14.56 -15.85
C MET A 536 -12.86 -14.73 -15.48
N LEU A 537 -13.16 -14.86 -14.20
CA LEU A 537 -14.51 -15.10 -13.71
C LEU A 537 -14.54 -14.74 -12.23
N ASP A 538 -15.28 -13.71 -11.88
CA ASP A 538 -15.48 -13.35 -10.48
C ASP A 538 -16.56 -14.25 -9.86
N GLY A 539 -16.40 -14.62 -8.60
CA GLY A 539 -17.40 -15.33 -7.79
C GLY A 539 -18.75 -14.60 -7.73
N ALA A 540 -18.74 -13.27 -7.77
CA ALA A 540 -19.93 -12.43 -7.84
C ALA A 540 -20.68 -12.50 -9.20
N GLN A 541 -20.18 -13.26 -10.18
CA GLN A 541 -20.96 -13.63 -11.37
C GLN A 541 -21.83 -14.87 -11.16
N VAL A 542 -21.70 -15.55 -10.02
CA VAL A 542 -22.33 -16.84 -9.73
C VAL A 542 -23.41 -16.68 -8.65
N LEU A 543 -24.66 -16.89 -9.03
CA LEU A 543 -25.77 -17.06 -8.08
C LEU A 543 -25.87 -18.53 -7.68
N ARG A 544 -25.95 -18.80 -6.37
CA ARG A 544 -25.96 -20.17 -5.81
C ARG A 544 -27.36 -20.57 -5.35
N LEU A 545 -27.84 -21.71 -5.83
CA LEU A 545 -29.15 -22.26 -5.53
C LEU A 545 -29.04 -23.78 -5.27
N GLY A 546 -28.45 -24.15 -4.14
CA GLY A 546 -28.30 -25.55 -3.77
C GLY A 546 -27.45 -26.30 -4.81
N ARG A 547 -28.07 -27.20 -5.57
CA ARG A 547 -27.43 -27.94 -6.68
C ARG A 547 -27.21 -27.14 -7.95
N ASP A 548 -27.81 -25.97 -8.09
CA ASP A 548 -27.80 -25.17 -9.30
C ASP A 548 -27.01 -23.87 -9.13
N LEU A 549 -26.18 -23.57 -10.13
CA LEU A 549 -25.41 -22.33 -10.21
C LEU A 549 -25.85 -21.57 -11.45
N VAL A 550 -26.36 -20.36 -11.31
CA VAL A 550 -26.66 -19.48 -12.44
C VAL A 550 -25.47 -18.54 -12.63
N VAL A 551 -24.85 -18.58 -13.80
CA VAL A 551 -23.58 -17.87 -14.05
C VAL A 551 -23.72 -16.90 -15.21
N ASN A 552 -23.46 -15.61 -14.95
CA ASN A 552 -23.44 -14.57 -15.97
C ASN A 552 -22.20 -14.70 -16.87
N ILE A 553 -22.41 -14.65 -18.19
CA ILE A 553 -21.37 -14.70 -19.21
C ILE A 553 -21.54 -13.48 -20.12
N ALA A 554 -20.71 -12.46 -19.86
CA ALA A 554 -20.69 -11.26 -20.70
C ALA A 554 -19.74 -11.34 -21.90
N GLN A 555 -18.64 -12.10 -21.79
CA GLN A 555 -17.55 -12.15 -22.78
C GLN A 555 -16.84 -13.54 -22.77
N SER A 556 -15.83 -13.71 -23.64
CA SER A 556 -15.13 -14.99 -23.87
C SER A 556 -14.23 -15.47 -22.72
N ASN A 557 -13.63 -14.55 -21.95
CA ASN A 557 -12.93 -14.87 -20.71
C ASN A 557 -13.86 -15.49 -19.65
N HIS A 558 -15.06 -14.94 -19.46
CA HIS A 558 -16.10 -15.48 -18.56
C HIS A 558 -16.50 -16.89 -19.02
N ALA A 559 -16.76 -17.07 -20.31
CA ALA A 559 -17.11 -18.37 -20.87
C ALA A 559 -16.03 -19.44 -20.59
N SER A 560 -14.75 -19.06 -20.70
CA SER A 560 -13.62 -19.95 -20.39
C SER A 560 -13.51 -20.29 -18.90
N GLY A 561 -13.83 -19.35 -18.01
CA GLY A 561 -13.94 -19.60 -16.57
C GLY A 561 -15.11 -20.55 -16.24
N VAL A 562 -16.25 -20.40 -16.91
CA VAL A 562 -17.41 -21.28 -16.74
C VAL A 562 -17.12 -22.69 -17.25
N ASP A 563 -16.45 -22.84 -18.39
CA ASP A 563 -15.95 -24.12 -18.88
C ASP A 563 -15.09 -24.86 -17.85
N TRP A 564 -14.27 -24.12 -17.08
CA TRP A 564 -13.48 -24.69 -16.00
C TRP A 564 -14.38 -25.14 -14.84
N LEU A 565 -15.31 -24.29 -14.40
CA LEU A 565 -16.25 -24.62 -13.31
C LEU A 565 -17.08 -25.86 -13.64
N GLU A 566 -17.61 -25.96 -14.86
CA GLU A 566 -18.40 -27.12 -15.30
C GLU A 566 -17.60 -28.42 -15.20
N ARG A 567 -16.33 -28.41 -15.60
CA ARG A 567 -15.44 -29.57 -15.51
C ARG A 567 -15.08 -29.90 -14.06
N HIS A 568 -14.78 -28.89 -13.25
CA HIS A 568 -14.35 -29.04 -11.85
C HIS A 568 -15.49 -29.52 -10.93
N LEU A 569 -16.71 -29.07 -11.22
CA LEU A 569 -17.91 -29.36 -10.44
C LEU A 569 -18.76 -30.51 -11.01
N ALA A 570 -18.29 -31.15 -12.08
CA ALA A 570 -19.00 -32.23 -12.75
C ALA A 570 -19.49 -33.31 -11.76
N GLY A 571 -20.80 -33.57 -11.78
CA GLY A 571 -21.46 -34.53 -10.90
C GLY A 571 -21.79 -34.03 -9.49
N ARG A 572 -21.39 -32.79 -9.13
CA ARG A 572 -21.71 -32.15 -7.84
C ARG A 572 -22.69 -30.99 -7.98
N TYR A 573 -22.57 -30.19 -9.03
CA TYR A 573 -23.43 -29.04 -9.31
C TYR A 573 -23.85 -28.99 -10.79
N ARG A 574 -24.98 -28.34 -11.06
CA ARG A 574 -25.48 -28.03 -12.41
C ARG A 574 -25.25 -26.55 -12.69
N ILE A 575 -24.66 -26.24 -13.84
CA ILE A 575 -24.36 -24.86 -14.22
C ILE A 575 -25.36 -24.41 -15.29
N HIS A 576 -25.95 -23.25 -15.07
CA HIS A 576 -26.90 -22.59 -15.96
C HIS A 576 -26.26 -21.30 -16.48
N ARG A 577 -25.87 -21.30 -17.76
CA ARG A 577 -25.25 -20.16 -18.41
C ARG A 577 -26.31 -19.12 -18.76
N VAL A 578 -26.17 -17.90 -18.28
CA VAL A 578 -26.99 -16.74 -18.69
C VAL A 578 -26.08 -15.71 -19.37
N TYR A 579 -26.49 -15.20 -20.53
CA TYR A 579 -25.62 -14.39 -21.35
C TYR A 579 -25.97 -12.91 -21.21
N ARG A 580 -24.97 -12.10 -20.86
CA ARG A 580 -25.04 -10.63 -20.79
C ARG A 580 -26.21 -10.12 -19.95
N MET A 581 -26.44 -10.75 -18.79
CA MET A 581 -27.36 -10.22 -17.78
C MET A 581 -26.78 -8.97 -17.12
N ALA A 582 -25.47 -8.94 -16.96
CA ALA A 582 -24.67 -7.79 -16.57
C ALA A 582 -23.37 -7.78 -17.40
N ASP A 583 -22.65 -6.66 -17.39
CA ASP A 583 -21.28 -6.56 -17.89
C ASP A 583 -20.31 -7.43 -17.06
N ASN A 584 -20.49 -7.42 -15.74
CA ASN A 584 -19.74 -8.22 -14.78
C ASN A 584 -20.68 -8.91 -13.79
N HIS A 585 -20.85 -8.39 -12.58
CA HIS A 585 -21.49 -9.12 -11.48
C HIS A 585 -23.02 -9.21 -11.59
N ILE A 586 -23.57 -10.35 -11.15
CA ILE A 586 -25.02 -10.65 -11.22
C ILE A 586 -25.78 -10.20 -9.96
N ASP A 587 -25.07 -9.99 -8.87
CA ASP A 587 -25.58 -9.78 -7.50
C ASP A 587 -26.24 -8.40 -7.25
N SER A 588 -26.28 -7.52 -8.26
CA SER A 588 -27.14 -6.33 -8.30
C SER A 588 -28.26 -6.41 -9.35
N MET A 589 -28.27 -7.48 -10.15
CA MET A 589 -29.30 -7.80 -11.13
C MET A 589 -30.33 -8.78 -10.56
N LEU A 590 -29.86 -9.82 -9.88
CA LEU A 590 -30.68 -10.92 -9.39
C LEU A 590 -30.08 -11.55 -8.13
N LEU A 591 -30.85 -11.59 -7.05
CA LEU A 591 -30.51 -12.32 -5.83
C LEU A 591 -31.66 -13.25 -5.42
N ALA A 592 -31.31 -14.44 -4.92
CA ALA A 592 -32.27 -15.35 -4.32
C ALA A 592 -32.47 -15.01 -2.85
N LEU A 593 -33.69 -14.62 -2.46
CA LEU A 593 -33.98 -14.22 -1.07
C LEU A 593 -34.48 -15.37 -0.22
N ARG A 594 -35.17 -16.34 -0.83
CA ARG A 594 -35.64 -17.61 -0.26
C ARG A 594 -36.09 -18.54 -1.39
N PRO A 595 -36.36 -19.83 -1.14
CA PRO A 595 -36.87 -20.72 -2.18
C PRO A 595 -38.14 -20.15 -2.83
N GLY A 596 -38.15 -20.04 -4.16
CA GLY A 596 -39.28 -19.52 -4.91
C GLY A 596 -39.32 -18.00 -5.08
N VAL A 597 -38.38 -17.23 -4.51
CA VAL A 597 -38.42 -15.76 -4.52
C VAL A 597 -37.08 -15.14 -4.86
N PHE A 598 -37.06 -14.35 -5.93
CA PHE A 598 -35.94 -13.49 -6.32
C PHE A 598 -36.21 -12.02 -5.98
N LEU A 599 -35.16 -11.30 -5.63
CA LEU A 599 -35.06 -9.85 -5.79
C LEU A 599 -34.41 -9.57 -7.14
N ALA A 600 -35.10 -8.85 -8.01
CA ALA A 600 -34.63 -8.59 -9.37
C ALA A 600 -34.65 -7.10 -9.68
N ARG A 601 -33.65 -6.64 -10.44
CA ARG A 601 -33.57 -5.24 -10.88
C ARG A 601 -34.73 -4.83 -11.78
N HIS A 602 -35.16 -5.72 -12.66
CA HIS A 602 -36.35 -5.56 -13.51
C HIS A 602 -36.90 -6.92 -13.95
N ASP A 603 -38.17 -6.96 -14.36
CA ASP A 603 -38.86 -8.21 -14.70
C ASP A 603 -38.31 -8.88 -15.98
N GLY A 604 -37.76 -8.11 -16.92
CA GLY A 604 -37.16 -8.64 -18.16
C GLY A 604 -35.99 -9.62 -17.96
N ILE A 605 -35.41 -9.69 -16.74
CA ILE A 605 -34.40 -10.70 -16.39
C ILE A 605 -34.97 -12.13 -16.43
N ARG A 606 -36.28 -12.27 -16.23
CA ARG A 606 -36.98 -13.56 -16.19
C ARG A 606 -36.70 -14.41 -17.43
N ASP A 607 -36.78 -13.81 -18.62
CA ASP A 607 -36.63 -14.53 -19.89
C ASP A 607 -35.20 -15.07 -20.12
N MET A 608 -34.23 -14.61 -19.33
CA MET A 608 -32.84 -15.05 -19.38
C MET A 608 -32.57 -16.30 -18.53
N LEU A 609 -33.45 -16.62 -17.58
CA LEU A 609 -33.27 -17.73 -16.65
C LEU A 609 -33.75 -19.07 -17.23
N PRO A 610 -33.23 -20.21 -16.72
CA PRO A 610 -33.80 -21.53 -16.98
C PRO A 610 -35.31 -21.58 -16.68
N GLU A 611 -36.07 -22.31 -17.50
CA GLU A 611 -37.54 -22.37 -17.45
C GLU A 611 -38.13 -22.63 -16.04
N PRO A 612 -37.58 -23.52 -15.18
CA PRO A 612 -38.10 -23.70 -13.83
C PRO A 612 -37.98 -22.44 -12.95
N LEU A 613 -36.90 -21.67 -13.10
CA LEU A 613 -36.65 -20.44 -12.34
C LEU A 613 -37.51 -19.27 -12.82
N GLN A 614 -37.99 -19.30 -14.07
CA GLN A 614 -38.90 -18.28 -14.59
C GLN A 614 -40.25 -18.26 -13.86
N ARG A 615 -40.60 -19.35 -13.16
CA ARG A 615 -41.85 -19.47 -12.39
C ARG A 615 -41.74 -18.90 -10.98
N TRP A 616 -40.53 -18.60 -10.52
CA TRP A 616 -40.32 -18.00 -9.22
C TRP A 616 -40.90 -16.58 -9.19
N LYS A 617 -41.27 -16.13 -8.00
CA LYS A 617 -41.72 -14.75 -7.79
C LYS A 617 -40.54 -13.80 -7.94
N PHE A 618 -40.73 -12.72 -8.69
CA PHE A 618 -39.74 -11.65 -8.78
C PHE A 618 -40.28 -10.46 -8.01
N ILE A 619 -39.54 -10.05 -7.00
CA ILE A 619 -39.73 -8.78 -6.32
C ILE A 619 -38.92 -7.76 -7.10
N VAL A 620 -39.62 -6.82 -7.76
CA VAL A 620 -39.00 -5.72 -8.50
C VAL A 620 -39.32 -4.43 -7.76
N PRO A 621 -38.34 -3.83 -7.05
CA PRO A 621 -38.55 -2.60 -6.32
C PRO A 621 -38.68 -1.40 -7.27
N PRO A 622 -39.23 -0.27 -6.80
CA PRO A 622 -39.22 0.96 -7.58
C PRO A 622 -37.80 1.41 -7.89
N GLN A 623 -37.65 2.25 -8.92
CA GLN A 623 -36.37 2.87 -9.24
C GLN A 623 -35.81 3.61 -8.00
N PRO A 624 -34.50 3.47 -7.70
CA PRO A 624 -33.88 4.16 -6.57
C PRO A 624 -34.07 5.68 -6.63
N ASP A 625 -34.38 6.29 -5.50
CA ASP A 625 -34.49 7.75 -5.37
C ASP A 625 -33.09 8.37 -5.47
N THR A 626 -32.90 9.31 -6.39
CA THR A 626 -31.61 10.00 -6.57
C THR A 626 -31.22 10.83 -5.34
N GLY A 627 -32.19 11.24 -4.51
CA GLY A 627 -31.94 11.92 -3.24
C GLY A 627 -31.45 11.00 -2.11
N ALA A 628 -31.47 9.68 -2.28
CA ALA A 628 -31.03 8.69 -1.28
C ALA A 628 -29.51 8.41 -1.33
N PHE A 629 -28.75 9.12 -2.16
CA PHE A 629 -27.31 8.98 -2.29
C PHE A 629 -26.59 10.24 -1.80
N PRO A 630 -25.41 10.11 -1.16
CA PRO A 630 -24.55 11.26 -0.90
C PRO A 630 -24.24 12.02 -2.19
N ALA A 631 -24.17 13.36 -2.07
CA ALA A 631 -23.66 14.19 -3.15
C ALA A 631 -22.13 14.07 -3.20
N TYR A 632 -21.62 13.58 -4.33
CA TYR A 632 -20.20 13.51 -4.61
C TYR A 632 -19.76 14.73 -5.45
N GLY A 633 -18.47 15.07 -5.40
CA GLY A 633 -17.90 16.10 -6.25
C GLY A 633 -17.74 15.63 -7.70
N ASP A 634 -17.57 16.57 -8.62
CA ASP A 634 -17.40 16.28 -10.06
C ASP A 634 -16.15 15.43 -10.36
N ALA A 635 -15.20 15.39 -9.42
CA ALA A 635 -13.98 14.61 -9.48
C ALA A 635 -14.03 13.32 -8.63
N ASP A 636 -15.21 12.79 -8.29
CA ASP A 636 -15.32 11.48 -7.62
C ASP A 636 -15.75 10.41 -8.62
N LEU A 637 -15.05 9.27 -8.62
CA LEU A 637 -15.40 8.13 -9.48
C LEU A 637 -16.55 7.32 -8.87
N VAL A 638 -17.69 7.34 -9.56
CA VAL A 638 -18.86 6.56 -9.19
C VAL A 638 -18.84 5.23 -9.94
N LEU A 639 -18.51 4.15 -9.24
CA LEU A 639 -18.23 2.84 -9.82
C LEU A 639 -19.45 1.95 -10.00
N THR A 640 -20.60 2.33 -9.42
CA THR A 640 -21.83 1.53 -9.50
C THR A 640 -23.05 2.35 -9.88
N SER A 641 -24.02 1.66 -10.47
CA SER A 641 -25.34 2.20 -10.70
C SER A 641 -26.09 2.45 -9.38
N PRO A 642 -27.15 3.27 -9.38
CA PRO A 642 -28.02 3.44 -8.21
C PRO A 642 -28.66 2.14 -7.70
N TYR A 643 -28.72 1.09 -8.54
CA TYR A 643 -29.29 -0.20 -8.15
C TYR A 643 -28.38 -1.04 -7.25
N ILE A 644 -27.21 -0.52 -6.84
CA ILE A 644 -26.32 -1.20 -5.89
C ILE A 644 -27.01 -1.53 -4.55
N ASP A 645 -28.06 -0.80 -4.17
CA ASP A 645 -28.85 -1.13 -2.97
C ASP A 645 -29.64 -2.44 -3.07
N LEU A 646 -29.77 -3.03 -4.26
CA LEU A 646 -30.32 -4.37 -4.44
C LEU A 646 -29.37 -5.46 -3.97
N ASN A 647 -28.09 -5.13 -3.77
CA ASN A 647 -27.04 -6.03 -3.29
C ASN A 647 -27.16 -6.26 -1.77
N VAL A 648 -28.31 -6.82 -1.37
CA VAL A 648 -28.71 -7.09 0.00
C VAL A 648 -28.12 -8.40 0.51
N LEU A 649 -28.11 -8.59 1.83
CA LEU A 649 -27.63 -9.84 2.44
C LEU A 649 -28.76 -10.52 3.23
N SER A 650 -29.17 -11.72 2.81
CA SER A 650 -30.10 -12.54 3.59
C SER A 650 -29.39 -13.20 4.77
N VAL A 651 -29.94 -12.98 5.96
CA VAL A 651 -29.53 -13.64 7.22
C VAL A 651 -30.17 -15.01 7.30
N ASP A 652 -31.46 -15.08 6.98
CA ASP A 652 -32.23 -16.32 6.85
C ASP A 652 -33.40 -16.08 5.87
N PRO A 653 -34.25 -17.08 5.56
CA PRO A 653 -35.27 -16.95 4.52
C PRO A 653 -36.29 -15.83 4.74
N ASP A 654 -36.37 -15.29 5.94
CA ASP A 654 -37.34 -14.25 6.30
C ASP A 654 -36.67 -12.95 6.73
N THR A 655 -35.33 -12.88 6.83
CA THR A 655 -34.60 -11.73 7.36
C THR A 655 -33.50 -11.26 6.41
N VAL A 656 -33.50 -9.96 6.08
CA VAL A 656 -32.59 -9.36 5.09
C VAL A 656 -32.01 -8.04 5.57
N LEU A 657 -30.69 -7.87 5.41
CA LEU A 657 -30.01 -6.59 5.62
C LEU A 657 -30.16 -5.71 4.39
N VAL A 658 -30.67 -4.50 4.60
CA VAL A 658 -30.96 -3.52 3.55
C VAL A 658 -30.39 -2.18 3.95
N ASN A 659 -29.94 -1.39 2.96
CA ASN A 659 -29.39 -0.08 3.27
C ASN A 659 -30.50 0.81 3.84
N GLN A 660 -30.27 1.39 5.01
CA GLN A 660 -31.25 2.20 5.73
C GLN A 660 -31.77 3.37 4.90
N ASP A 661 -30.96 3.90 3.97
CA ASP A 661 -31.32 5.03 3.12
C ASP A 661 -32.22 4.60 1.94
N CYS A 662 -32.27 3.31 1.60
CA CYS A 662 -33.08 2.77 0.49
C CYS A 662 -34.52 2.47 0.94
N THR A 663 -35.23 3.48 1.42
CA THR A 663 -36.58 3.31 2.04
C THR A 663 -37.63 2.69 1.11
N GLY A 664 -37.49 2.86 -0.20
CA GLY A 664 -38.37 2.21 -1.19
C GLY A 664 -38.23 0.69 -1.18
N LEU A 665 -36.99 0.19 -1.17
CA LEU A 665 -36.70 -1.24 -1.10
C LEU A 665 -37.14 -1.84 0.24
N ILE A 666 -36.90 -1.14 1.35
CA ILE A 666 -37.35 -1.56 2.69
C ILE A 666 -38.87 -1.80 2.68
N LYS A 667 -39.66 -0.82 2.23
CA LYS A 667 -41.12 -0.95 2.16
C LYS A 667 -41.58 -2.08 1.25
N THR A 668 -40.91 -2.27 0.11
CA THR A 668 -41.20 -3.36 -0.82
C THR A 668 -40.97 -4.72 -0.17
N LEU A 669 -39.85 -4.90 0.54
CA LEU A 669 -39.52 -6.17 1.20
C LEU A 669 -40.42 -6.45 2.41
N GLU A 670 -40.76 -5.43 3.21
CA GLU A 670 -41.71 -5.56 4.32
C GLU A 670 -43.12 -5.94 3.82
N ALA A 671 -43.57 -5.35 2.69
CA ALA A 671 -44.83 -5.74 2.05
C ALA A 671 -44.83 -7.18 1.53
N GLU A 672 -43.63 -7.73 1.29
CA GLU A 672 -43.37 -9.11 0.90
C GLU A 672 -43.11 -10.03 2.10
N HIS A 673 -43.37 -9.52 3.31
CA HIS A 673 -43.27 -10.21 4.61
C HIS A 673 -41.84 -10.59 5.01
N PHE A 674 -40.83 -9.85 4.55
CA PHE A 674 -39.48 -9.94 5.10
C PHE A 674 -39.36 -9.05 6.36
N THR A 675 -38.60 -9.55 7.33
CA THR A 675 -38.01 -8.74 8.40
C THR A 675 -36.79 -8.03 7.82
N VAL A 676 -36.88 -6.71 7.72
CA VAL A 676 -35.78 -5.89 7.20
C VAL A 676 -34.93 -5.36 8.34
N VAL A 677 -33.61 -5.58 8.25
CA VAL A 677 -32.61 -5.00 9.16
C VAL A 677 -31.95 -3.83 8.43
N PRO A 678 -32.32 -2.57 8.76
CA PRO A 678 -31.71 -1.40 8.13
C PRO A 678 -30.28 -1.22 8.64
N VAL A 679 -29.32 -1.12 7.74
CA VAL A 679 -27.89 -0.92 8.05
C VAL A 679 -27.36 0.28 7.26
N ARG A 680 -26.54 1.12 7.90
CA ARG A 680 -25.92 2.29 7.27
C ARG A 680 -24.88 1.85 6.23
N HIS A 681 -24.98 2.35 5.00
CA HIS A 681 -23.99 2.09 3.94
C HIS A 681 -23.90 3.28 2.96
N ARG A 682 -23.15 4.32 3.33
CA ARG A 682 -23.18 5.63 2.67
C ARG A 682 -22.48 5.62 1.31
N HIS A 683 -21.22 5.19 1.27
CA HIS A 683 -20.32 5.40 0.12
C HIS A 683 -20.20 4.22 -0.84
N ARG A 684 -21.07 3.22 -0.71
CA ARG A 684 -21.15 2.00 -1.56
C ARG A 684 -20.91 2.21 -3.06
N ARG A 685 -21.38 3.34 -3.61
CA ARG A 685 -21.24 3.67 -5.03
C ARG A 685 -19.83 4.04 -5.46
N LEU A 686 -18.99 4.54 -4.54
CA LEU A 686 -17.58 4.86 -4.81
C LEU A 686 -16.67 3.63 -4.69
N PHE A 687 -17.12 2.59 -3.99
CA PHE A 687 -16.30 1.43 -3.63
C PHE A 687 -16.79 0.10 -4.25
N GLY A 688 -17.79 0.15 -5.13
CA GLY A 688 -18.10 -0.96 -6.01
C GLY A 688 -18.97 -2.06 -5.42
N GLY A 689 -19.58 -1.91 -4.23
CA GLY A 689 -20.25 -3.05 -3.57
C GLY A 689 -21.30 -2.70 -2.52
N GLY A 690 -22.31 -3.56 -2.41
CA GLY A 690 -23.29 -3.58 -1.31
C GLY A 690 -22.94 -4.62 -0.25
N PHE A 691 -23.93 -5.07 0.53
CA PHE A 691 -23.69 -6.01 1.62
C PHE A 691 -23.31 -7.40 1.13
N HIS A 692 -23.85 -7.86 0.00
CA HIS A 692 -23.50 -9.17 -0.57
C HIS A 692 -22.06 -9.17 -1.11
N CYS A 693 -21.63 -8.10 -1.79
CA CYS A 693 -20.25 -7.95 -2.29
C CYS A 693 -19.23 -7.88 -1.15
N PHE A 694 -19.56 -7.14 -0.07
CA PHE A 694 -18.65 -6.89 1.06
C PHE A 694 -18.48 -8.09 2.00
N THR A 695 -19.24 -9.16 1.76
CA THR A 695 -19.28 -10.31 2.66
C THR A 695 -19.08 -11.62 1.91
N LEU A 696 -18.65 -12.65 2.64
CA LEU A 696 -18.52 -14.01 2.13
C LEU A 696 -19.09 -14.97 3.16
N ASP A 697 -20.27 -15.54 2.91
CA ASP A 697 -20.89 -16.51 3.80
C ASP A 697 -20.20 -17.87 3.69
N THR A 698 -19.58 -18.27 4.80
CA THR A 698 -18.78 -19.48 4.90
C THR A 698 -19.57 -20.63 5.52
N ARG A 699 -20.59 -20.31 6.33
CA ARG A 699 -21.47 -21.32 6.92
C ARG A 699 -22.92 -20.86 7.00
N ARG A 700 -23.79 -21.63 6.34
CA ARG A 700 -25.24 -21.60 6.50
C ARG A 700 -25.76 -22.99 6.91
N ASP A 701 -26.94 -23.04 7.53
CA ASP A 701 -27.57 -24.29 7.99
C ASP A 701 -28.11 -25.16 6.84
N GLY A 702 -28.23 -24.61 5.62
CA GLY A 702 -28.78 -25.28 4.44
C GLY A 702 -27.97 -26.49 3.98
N ALA A 703 -28.66 -27.46 3.38
CA ALA A 703 -28.07 -28.58 2.66
C ALA A 703 -28.04 -28.30 1.14
N CYS A 704 -27.37 -29.16 0.38
CA CYS A 704 -27.36 -29.09 -1.09
C CYS A 704 -28.69 -29.59 -1.69
N GLU A 705 -29.72 -28.76 -1.63
CA GLU A 705 -31.08 -29.03 -2.11
C GLU A 705 -31.24 -28.86 -3.62
N ASP A 706 -32.25 -29.51 -4.18
CA ASP A 706 -32.67 -29.34 -5.58
C ASP A 706 -33.89 -28.42 -5.63
N TYR A 707 -33.70 -27.18 -6.07
CA TYR A 707 -34.75 -26.15 -6.09
C TYR A 707 -35.50 -26.07 -7.43
N LEU A 708 -35.11 -26.87 -8.42
CA LEU A 708 -35.71 -26.85 -9.77
C LEU A 708 -36.72 -27.96 -10.01
N THR A 709 -36.88 -28.88 -9.06
CA THR A 709 -37.77 -30.06 -9.17
C THR A 709 -39.10 -29.90 -8.45
#